data_AF-A0A7Y3EWY9-F1
#
_entry.id   AF-A0A7Y3EWY9-F1
#
_cell.length_a   1.000
_cell.length_b   1.000
_cell.length_c   1.000
_cell.angle_alpha   90.00
_cell.angle_beta   90.00
_cell.angle_gamma   90.00
#
_symmetry.space_group_name_H-M   'P 1'
#
loop_
_entity.id
_entity.type
_entity.pdbx_description
1 polymer ?
#
loop_
_entity_poly.entity_id
_entity_poly.type
_entity_poly.pdbx_seq_one_letter_code
_entity_poly.pdbx_strand_id
1 'polypeptide(L)'
;MTIKQGSTTAGFTLLKKESLEELSSEVYLFEHDFLGCPLFAIKNDDSNKTFSVAFNTIPTDSTGVAHILEHSVLMGSHKYPVKDVFGEINKGGLMTFLNAMTGSDVTYYPFATRNLKEYFNLMDVYCDVVFNPLILKETFEQEGWHYHVEDMRHPLQYQGVVFNEMKGAFSDPVRLIFHHIFSGLMPGSTYAHESGGDPQNIPELSYEQFCAFHRQHYHPSNSTFFLYGDAPLEDELNFLQERFLGNVATTAKRSQSLLGTIISEPVILSDSYGVETTDTAGKTFLAVGTHVGNVADREQNASFQIIANILYNSDGSPLKNRIVSSGICKDFGGLYLSSSCFNTMMITYLVGSEPQHQEAFKTIYHDALEEMVATGLDKDLVVSELNKYEFNVREEASKAQRGLDLMGKALAAFKYDTDPFESITTEELIKKIRDKALNHHYFEKLIKAYLLENPATVTVSLQPDPEKPKKTASAEEEKLNRYESSLDDQQKQDLVNRTRELIELQQSSNSPESLALLPHLSLNDLPTKVDFHTVEPTTMFGHDLLVSDLPTNRISYLDIGLDFSKLPHRYLPLLDLFGAVITEIGTEKLNYMQFAKQVATCTGGLSHAINTYARYSNPKDVRCILWISLKALPKYLEQAIDL
;
A
#
# COMPACT_ATOMS: atom_id res chain seq x y z
N MET A 1 -11.75 13.98 -29.98
CA MET A 1 -11.34 13.39 -31.28
C MET A 1 -11.00 11.91 -31.08
N THR A 2 -11.16 11.05 -32.08
CA THR A 2 -10.74 9.63 -31.94
C THR A 2 -9.27 9.51 -32.28
N ILE A 3 -8.39 9.45 -31.26
CA ILE A 3 -6.96 9.17 -31.43
C ILE A 3 -6.83 7.74 -32.00
N LYS A 4 -6.09 7.59 -33.10
CA LYS A 4 -5.91 6.29 -33.77
C LYS A 4 -4.63 5.63 -33.27
N GLN A 5 -4.65 4.31 -33.13
CA GLN A 5 -3.43 3.58 -32.77
C GLN A 5 -2.34 3.84 -33.82
N GLY A 6 -1.12 4.10 -33.34
CA GLY A 6 0.03 4.52 -34.14
C GLY A 6 0.07 6.01 -34.51
N SER A 7 -0.93 6.82 -34.14
CA SER A 7 -0.86 8.27 -34.33
C SER A 7 -0.18 8.96 -33.16
N THR A 8 0.63 9.98 -33.46
CA THR A 8 1.20 10.90 -32.47
C THR A 8 0.21 12.01 -32.13
N THR A 9 0.07 12.32 -30.84
CA THR A 9 -0.64 13.50 -30.33
C THR A 9 0.20 14.12 -29.22
N ALA A 10 0.48 15.43 -29.30
CA ALA A 10 1.29 16.14 -28.32
C ALA A 10 2.65 15.48 -27.98
N GLY A 11 3.35 14.90 -28.97
CA GLY A 11 4.63 14.22 -28.73
C GLY A 11 4.53 12.80 -28.15
N PHE A 12 3.32 12.25 -28.04
CA PHE A 12 3.07 10.88 -27.60
C PHE A 12 2.48 10.01 -28.72
N THR A 13 3.08 8.86 -28.99
CA THR A 13 2.54 7.85 -29.90
C THR A 13 1.62 6.88 -29.17
N LEU A 14 0.40 6.71 -29.65
CA LEU A 14 -0.55 5.73 -29.10
C LEU A 14 -0.15 4.31 -29.51
N LEU A 15 0.33 3.50 -28.57
CA LEU A 15 0.74 2.12 -28.80
C LEU A 15 -0.43 1.15 -28.81
N LYS A 16 -1.37 1.30 -27.86
CA LYS A 16 -2.51 0.38 -27.69
C LYS A 16 -3.71 1.14 -27.13
N LYS A 17 -4.91 0.81 -27.64
CA LYS A 17 -6.18 1.34 -27.18
C LYS A 17 -7.19 0.20 -27.07
N GLU A 18 -7.83 0.05 -25.91
CA GLU A 18 -8.89 -0.94 -25.70
C GLU A 18 -10.07 -0.33 -24.92
N SER A 19 -11.28 -0.79 -25.24
CA SER A 19 -12.47 -0.52 -24.44
C SER A 19 -12.66 -1.68 -23.48
N LEU A 20 -12.60 -1.41 -22.17
CA LEU A 20 -12.71 -2.44 -21.14
C LEU A 20 -14.05 -2.33 -20.44
N GLU A 21 -14.98 -3.23 -20.79
CA GLU A 21 -16.35 -3.26 -20.25
C GLU A 21 -16.36 -3.47 -18.73
N GLU A 22 -15.52 -4.37 -18.20
CA GLU A 22 -15.44 -4.63 -16.75
C GLU A 22 -15.01 -3.39 -15.96
N LEU A 23 -14.36 -2.42 -16.63
CA LEU A 23 -13.97 -1.16 -16.04
C LEU A 23 -14.86 0.02 -16.44
N SER A 24 -15.79 -0.16 -17.38
CA SER A 24 -16.56 0.92 -18.02
C SER A 24 -15.66 2.08 -18.45
N SER A 25 -14.53 1.76 -19.09
CA SER A 25 -13.47 2.74 -19.39
C SER A 25 -12.82 2.48 -20.76
N GLU A 26 -12.37 3.56 -21.41
CA GLU A 26 -11.45 3.51 -22.54
C GLU A 26 -10.02 3.61 -22.01
N VAL A 27 -9.16 2.65 -22.35
CA VAL A 27 -7.79 2.56 -21.85
C VAL A 27 -6.79 2.78 -22.99
N TYR A 28 -5.77 3.59 -22.71
CA TYR A 28 -4.77 4.02 -23.67
C TYR A 28 -3.38 3.83 -23.09
N LEU A 29 -2.50 3.24 -23.89
CA LEU A 29 -1.07 3.18 -23.63
C LEU A 29 -0.34 4.00 -24.68
N PHE A 30 0.36 5.02 -24.21
CA PHE A 30 1.20 5.89 -25.00
C PHE A 30 2.68 5.70 -24.64
N GLU A 31 3.54 6.05 -25.58
CA GLU A 31 4.97 6.24 -25.34
C GLU A 31 5.35 7.64 -25.87
N HIS A 32 6.15 8.38 -25.10
CA HIS A 32 6.64 9.67 -25.56
C HIS A 32 7.71 9.49 -26.66
N ASP A 33 7.54 10.15 -27.81
CA ASP A 33 8.32 9.92 -29.03
C ASP A 33 9.83 10.12 -28.86
N PHE A 34 10.24 11.17 -28.14
CA PHE A 34 11.64 11.46 -27.86
C PHE A 34 12.18 10.73 -26.61
N LEU A 35 11.45 10.80 -25.49
CA LEU A 35 11.93 10.36 -24.18
C LEU A 35 11.75 8.85 -23.92
N GLY A 36 10.84 8.18 -24.63
CA GLY A 36 10.53 6.76 -24.45
C GLY A 36 9.80 6.42 -23.15
N CYS A 37 9.38 7.40 -22.35
CA CYS A 37 8.64 7.13 -21.12
C CYS A 37 7.18 6.77 -21.43
N PRO A 38 6.61 5.77 -20.73
CA PRO A 38 5.22 5.37 -20.92
C PRO A 38 4.25 6.33 -20.23
N LEU A 39 3.07 6.49 -20.85
CA LEU A 39 1.91 7.15 -20.26
C LEU A 39 0.69 6.24 -20.41
N PHE A 40 0.04 5.95 -19.28
CA PHE A 40 -1.14 5.10 -19.23
C PHE A 40 -2.36 5.89 -18.79
N ALA A 41 -3.39 5.92 -19.63
CA ALA A 41 -4.59 6.69 -19.39
C ALA A 41 -5.83 5.79 -19.36
N ILE A 42 -6.66 5.96 -18.34
CA ILE A 42 -7.96 5.28 -18.20
C ILE A 42 -9.05 6.36 -18.16
N LYS A 43 -9.87 6.44 -19.20
CA LYS A 43 -10.88 7.50 -19.39
C LYS A 43 -12.29 6.97 -19.25
N ASN A 44 -13.07 7.62 -18.39
CA ASN A 44 -14.45 7.28 -18.03
C ASN A 44 -15.18 8.52 -17.45
N ASP A 45 -16.39 8.32 -16.95
CA ASP A 45 -17.23 9.39 -16.39
C ASP A 45 -16.98 9.67 -14.89
N ASP A 46 -15.90 9.12 -14.30
CA ASP A 46 -15.56 9.35 -12.90
C ASP A 46 -14.99 10.77 -12.70
N SER A 47 -15.72 11.58 -11.93
CA SER A 47 -15.31 12.94 -11.60
C SER A 47 -14.04 13.01 -10.75
N ASN A 48 -13.67 11.94 -10.01
CA ASN A 48 -12.50 11.90 -9.15
C ASN A 48 -11.22 11.57 -9.95
N LYS A 49 -10.71 12.58 -10.64
CA LYS A 49 -9.53 12.46 -11.51
C LYS A 49 -8.31 12.12 -10.69
N THR A 50 -7.48 11.20 -11.16
CA THR A 50 -6.23 10.80 -10.51
C THR A 50 -5.08 10.98 -11.47
N PHE A 51 -4.00 11.60 -10.97
CA PHE A 51 -2.72 11.72 -11.67
C PHE A 51 -1.63 11.08 -10.83
N SER A 52 -0.64 10.48 -11.50
CA SER A 52 0.64 10.15 -10.86
C SER A 52 1.79 10.24 -11.84
N VAL A 53 2.94 10.66 -11.32
CA VAL A 53 4.25 10.47 -11.93
C VAL A 53 5.07 9.55 -11.04
N ALA A 54 5.64 8.50 -11.62
CA ALA A 54 6.44 7.50 -10.92
C ALA A 54 7.84 7.39 -11.53
N PHE A 55 8.83 7.04 -10.72
CA PHE A 55 10.22 6.87 -11.13
C PHE A 55 10.74 5.53 -10.61
N ASN A 56 11.44 4.77 -11.44
CA ASN A 56 12.19 3.61 -10.98
C ASN A 56 13.40 4.11 -10.18
N THR A 57 13.34 4.06 -8.84
CA THR A 57 14.38 4.53 -7.92
C THR A 57 15.08 3.32 -7.32
N ILE A 58 16.32 3.04 -7.74
CA ILE A 58 16.98 1.75 -7.45
C ILE A 58 18.09 1.97 -6.41
N PRO A 59 17.81 1.85 -5.10
CA PRO A 59 18.83 1.94 -4.07
C PRO A 59 19.79 0.74 -4.14
N THR A 60 21.05 0.99 -3.79
CA THR A 60 22.13 -0.01 -3.74
C THR A 60 22.75 -0.15 -2.35
N ASP A 61 22.16 0.51 -1.36
CA ASP A 61 22.53 0.53 0.04
C ASP A 61 21.28 0.82 0.89
N SER A 62 21.44 0.84 2.22
CA SER A 62 20.35 1.10 3.17
C SER A 62 20.42 2.52 3.76
N THR A 63 20.97 3.47 3.02
CA THR A 63 21.05 4.88 3.47
C THR A 63 19.71 5.61 3.44
N GLY A 64 18.68 5.04 2.80
CA GLY A 64 17.37 5.67 2.67
C GLY A 64 17.31 6.78 1.61
N VAL A 65 18.30 6.87 0.70
CA VAL A 65 18.40 7.96 -0.28
C VAL A 65 17.13 8.20 -1.09
N ALA A 66 16.40 7.14 -1.47
CA ALA A 66 15.15 7.25 -2.22
C ALA A 66 14.03 7.89 -1.38
N HIS A 67 13.93 7.49 -0.10
CA HIS A 67 12.94 8.00 0.84
C HIS A 67 13.21 9.45 1.24
N ILE A 68 14.48 9.78 1.53
CA ILE A 68 14.90 11.15 1.83
C ILE A 68 14.63 12.07 0.64
N LEU A 69 14.86 11.60 -0.59
CA LEU A 69 14.53 12.36 -1.80
C LEU A 69 13.04 12.60 -1.96
N GLU A 70 12.22 11.60 -1.66
CA GLU A 70 10.76 11.72 -1.77
C GLU A 70 10.22 12.86 -0.90
N HIS A 71 10.68 12.96 0.34
CA HIS A 71 10.41 14.11 1.20
C HIS A 71 11.01 15.41 0.63
N SER A 72 12.29 15.36 0.26
CA SER A 72 13.06 16.57 -0.06
C SER A 72 12.60 17.28 -1.34
N VAL A 73 12.10 16.56 -2.34
CA VAL A 73 11.60 17.21 -3.57
C VAL A 73 10.35 18.05 -3.30
N LEU A 74 9.55 17.68 -2.30
CA LEU A 74 8.35 18.40 -1.88
C LEU A 74 8.64 19.70 -1.11
N MET A 75 9.91 19.94 -0.77
CA MET A 75 10.37 21.13 -0.03
C MET A 75 10.74 22.31 -0.93
N GLY A 76 10.04 22.43 -2.07
CA GLY A 76 10.14 23.56 -2.98
C GLY A 76 10.86 23.26 -4.28
N SER A 77 10.49 24.00 -5.30
CA SER A 77 11.03 23.92 -6.65
C SER A 77 11.46 25.30 -7.16
N HIS A 78 12.11 25.33 -8.33
CA HIS A 78 12.47 26.61 -8.94
C HIS A 78 11.26 27.50 -9.26
N LYS A 79 10.12 26.90 -9.64
CA LYS A 79 8.89 27.65 -9.92
C LYS A 79 8.11 27.98 -8.64
N TYR A 80 8.14 27.08 -7.66
CA TYR A 80 7.46 27.22 -6.38
C TYR A 80 8.49 27.18 -5.24
N PRO A 81 9.25 28.28 -5.02
CA PRO A 81 10.26 28.36 -3.97
C PRO A 81 9.62 28.59 -2.60
N VAL A 82 8.75 27.66 -2.22
CA VAL A 82 7.99 27.64 -0.97
C VAL A 82 8.52 26.48 -0.12
N LYS A 83 8.77 26.75 1.16
CA LYS A 83 9.07 25.70 2.14
C LYS A 83 7.82 24.87 2.38
N ASP A 84 7.93 23.55 2.28
CA ASP A 84 6.81 22.63 2.43
C ASP A 84 5.65 22.94 1.46
N VAL A 85 5.90 22.79 0.15
CA VAL A 85 4.88 22.99 -0.90
C VAL A 85 3.67 22.08 -0.66
N PHE A 86 3.94 20.84 -0.24
CA PHE A 86 2.93 19.83 0.03
C PHE A 86 1.98 20.28 1.15
N GLY A 87 2.52 20.72 2.28
CA GLY A 87 1.74 21.21 3.41
C GLY A 87 0.93 22.47 3.07
N GLU A 88 1.48 23.41 2.31
CA GLU A 88 0.73 24.62 1.89
C GLU A 88 -0.42 24.30 0.93
N ILE A 89 -0.24 23.35 0.01
CA ILE A 89 -1.31 22.90 -0.88
C ILE A 89 -2.42 22.20 -0.10
N ASN A 90 -2.05 21.33 0.85
CA ASN A 90 -3.01 20.57 1.65
C ASN A 90 -3.91 21.46 2.53
N LYS A 91 -3.46 22.67 2.91
CA LYS A 91 -4.27 23.63 3.69
C LYS A 91 -5.44 24.23 2.91
N GLY A 92 -5.35 24.30 1.58
CA GLY A 92 -6.25 25.10 0.75
C GLY A 92 -7.00 24.34 -0.35
N GLY A 93 -6.69 23.06 -0.57
CA GLY A 93 -7.27 22.31 -1.68
C GLY A 93 -8.57 21.55 -1.37
N LEU A 94 -9.22 21.10 -2.44
CA LEU A 94 -10.40 20.23 -2.49
C LEU A 94 -10.03 18.80 -2.89
N MET A 95 -8.75 18.46 -2.81
CA MET A 95 -8.23 17.14 -3.14
C MET A 95 -8.96 16.07 -2.33
N THR A 96 -9.26 14.96 -2.99
CA THR A 96 -9.74 13.74 -2.32
C THR A 96 -8.58 12.87 -1.86
N PHE A 97 -7.39 13.08 -2.44
CA PHE A 97 -6.15 12.42 -2.07
C PHE A 97 -4.93 13.27 -2.48
N LEU A 98 -3.91 13.31 -1.64
CA LEU A 98 -2.63 13.96 -1.91
C LEU A 98 -1.56 13.20 -1.12
N ASN A 99 -0.57 12.63 -1.81
CA ASN A 99 0.52 11.92 -1.13
C ASN A 99 1.74 11.76 -2.03
N ALA A 100 2.76 11.12 -1.47
CA ALA A 100 3.91 10.55 -2.16
C ALA A 100 4.29 9.24 -1.45
N MET A 101 4.93 8.32 -2.16
CA MET A 101 5.31 7.02 -1.60
C MET A 101 6.64 6.54 -2.16
N THR A 102 7.42 5.93 -1.28
CA THR A 102 8.65 5.21 -1.61
C THR A 102 8.47 3.72 -1.39
N GLY A 103 8.52 2.94 -2.47
CA GLY A 103 8.66 1.49 -2.45
C GLY A 103 10.13 1.05 -2.45
N SER A 104 10.38 -0.25 -2.61
CA SER A 104 11.77 -0.78 -2.62
C SER A 104 12.56 -0.38 -3.87
N ASP A 105 11.89 -0.16 -4.99
CA ASP A 105 12.49 0.11 -6.31
C ASP A 105 11.72 1.15 -7.14
N VAL A 106 10.83 1.92 -6.50
CA VAL A 106 9.99 2.92 -7.15
C VAL A 106 9.60 4.02 -6.17
N THR A 107 9.56 5.25 -6.65
CA THR A 107 8.97 6.38 -5.93
C THR A 107 7.89 6.99 -6.82
N TYR A 108 6.70 7.24 -6.27
CA TYR A 108 5.59 7.79 -7.05
C TYR A 108 4.81 8.85 -6.27
N TYR A 109 4.27 9.80 -7.03
CA TYR A 109 3.67 11.02 -6.51
C TYR A 109 2.25 11.16 -7.04
N PRO A 110 1.26 10.56 -6.33
CA PRO A 110 -0.13 10.59 -6.76
C PRO A 110 -0.96 11.68 -6.05
N PHE A 111 -1.93 12.20 -6.78
CA PHE A 111 -3.03 12.98 -6.20
C PHE A 111 -4.36 12.66 -6.89
N ALA A 112 -5.46 12.93 -6.21
CA ALA A 112 -6.80 12.86 -6.77
C ALA A 112 -7.65 14.06 -6.36
N THR A 113 -8.47 14.55 -7.29
CA THR A 113 -9.42 15.64 -7.03
C THR A 113 -10.61 15.57 -7.97
N ARG A 114 -11.75 16.09 -7.50
CA ARG A 114 -12.97 16.23 -8.31
C ARG A 114 -13.00 17.52 -9.11
N ASN A 115 -12.15 18.51 -8.78
CA ASN A 115 -12.13 19.81 -9.43
C ASN A 115 -11.14 19.84 -10.60
N LEU A 116 -11.60 20.15 -11.82
CA LEU A 116 -10.76 20.12 -13.03
C LEU A 116 -9.64 21.18 -13.00
N LYS A 117 -9.89 22.37 -12.46
CA LYS A 117 -8.87 23.42 -12.37
C LYS A 117 -7.80 23.03 -11.36
N GLU A 118 -8.23 22.54 -10.20
CA GLU A 118 -7.32 22.00 -9.20
C GLU A 118 -6.48 20.85 -9.75
N TYR A 119 -7.07 19.96 -10.55
CA TYR A 119 -6.36 18.84 -11.16
C TYR A 119 -5.14 19.30 -11.97
N PHE A 120 -5.31 20.29 -12.85
CA PHE A 120 -4.18 20.83 -13.61
C PHE A 120 -3.22 21.66 -12.75
N ASN A 121 -3.72 22.37 -11.73
CA ASN A 121 -2.87 23.08 -10.76
C ASN A 121 -1.94 22.11 -10.02
N LEU A 122 -2.48 21.00 -9.51
CA LEU A 122 -1.71 19.97 -8.80
C LEU A 122 -0.76 19.24 -9.74
N MET A 123 -1.17 18.95 -10.98
CA MET A 123 -0.28 18.38 -12.00
C MET A 123 0.91 19.31 -12.28
N ASP A 124 0.69 20.63 -12.34
CA ASP A 124 1.74 21.63 -12.50
C ASP A 124 2.74 21.60 -11.34
N VAL A 125 2.22 21.57 -10.11
CA VAL A 125 3.04 21.58 -8.90
C VAL A 125 3.82 20.28 -8.77
N TYR A 126 3.15 19.13 -8.85
CA TYR A 126 3.77 17.81 -8.71
C TYR A 126 4.88 17.59 -9.73
N CYS A 127 4.63 17.89 -11.01
CA CYS A 127 5.66 17.76 -12.03
C CYS A 127 6.85 18.71 -11.77
N ASP A 128 6.59 19.97 -11.35
CA ASP A 128 7.69 20.90 -11.12
C ASP A 128 8.53 20.54 -9.89
N VAL A 129 7.92 20.08 -8.80
CA VAL A 129 8.66 19.67 -7.60
C VAL A 129 9.51 18.43 -7.85
N VAL A 130 9.06 17.46 -8.66
CA VAL A 130 9.88 16.26 -8.94
C VAL A 130 10.98 16.50 -9.98
N PHE A 131 10.71 17.30 -11.02
CA PHE A 131 11.65 17.53 -12.12
C PHE A 131 12.61 18.69 -11.87
N ASN A 132 12.15 19.74 -11.19
CA ASN A 132 12.90 20.98 -10.95
C ASN A 132 12.99 21.35 -9.45
N PRO A 133 13.27 20.40 -8.53
CA PRO A 133 13.34 20.70 -7.10
C PRO A 133 14.51 21.64 -6.79
N LEU A 134 14.42 22.36 -5.67
CA LEU A 134 15.54 23.15 -5.16
C LEU A 134 16.67 22.28 -4.60
N ILE A 135 16.33 21.11 -4.03
CA ILE A 135 17.26 20.15 -3.40
C ILE A 135 18.34 20.82 -2.54
N LEU A 136 17.97 21.81 -1.73
CA LEU A 136 18.93 22.58 -0.93
C LEU A 136 19.64 21.70 0.11
N LYS A 137 20.84 22.09 0.51
CA LYS A 137 21.59 21.35 1.55
C LYS A 137 20.85 21.35 2.88
N GLU A 138 20.22 22.48 3.22
CA GLU A 138 19.38 22.63 4.42
C GLU A 138 18.18 21.67 4.39
N THR A 139 17.58 21.46 3.21
CA THR A 139 16.50 20.50 3.00
C THR A 139 16.97 19.07 3.27
N PHE A 140 18.13 18.69 2.72
CA PHE A 140 18.72 17.37 2.97
C PHE A 140 19.01 17.14 4.46
N GLU A 141 19.56 18.15 5.14
CA GLU A 141 19.87 18.08 6.58
C GLU A 141 18.60 17.96 7.45
N GLN A 142 17.54 18.69 7.09
CA GLN A 142 16.25 18.63 7.78
C GLN A 142 15.52 17.31 7.53
N GLU A 143 15.26 16.97 6.26
CA GLU A 143 14.42 15.82 5.90
C GLU A 143 15.17 14.49 6.05
N GLY A 144 16.48 14.47 5.75
CA GLY A 144 17.32 13.29 5.86
C GLY A 144 17.93 13.14 7.24
N TRP A 145 19.14 13.67 7.40
CA TRP A 145 19.86 13.64 8.66
C TRP A 145 20.94 14.74 8.74
N HIS A 146 21.29 15.15 9.95
CA HIS A 146 22.43 16.02 10.25
C HIS A 146 22.97 15.77 11.66
N TYR A 147 24.18 16.27 11.91
CA TYR A 147 24.73 16.40 13.26
C TYR A 147 24.13 17.63 13.94
N HIS A 148 23.58 17.44 15.14
CA HIS A 148 22.89 18.45 15.90
C HIS A 148 23.58 18.72 17.23
N VAL A 149 23.88 19.99 17.51
CA VAL A 149 24.45 20.46 18.79
C VAL A 149 24.09 21.92 19.05
N GLU A 150 23.34 22.19 20.12
CA GLU A 150 22.82 23.54 20.41
C GLU A 150 23.90 24.49 20.99
N ASP A 151 24.85 23.95 21.75
CA ASP A 151 26.04 24.65 22.22
C ASP A 151 27.21 23.69 22.53
N MET A 152 28.39 24.26 22.78
CA MET A 152 29.65 23.54 23.03
C MET A 152 29.65 22.61 24.27
N ARG A 153 28.61 22.64 25.11
CA ARG A 153 28.47 21.81 26.32
C ARG A 153 27.50 20.66 26.11
N HIS A 154 26.65 20.72 25.09
CA HIS A 154 25.72 19.65 24.78
C HIS A 154 26.42 18.55 23.97
N PRO A 155 26.07 17.27 24.20
CA PRO A 155 26.59 16.18 23.40
C PRO A 155 26.07 16.27 21.96
N LEU A 156 26.90 15.85 21.01
CA LEU A 156 26.51 15.75 19.60
C LEU A 156 25.42 14.68 19.42
N GLN A 157 24.43 14.95 18.57
CA GLN A 157 23.33 14.02 18.27
C GLN A 157 23.09 13.90 16.76
N TYR A 158 22.43 12.83 16.33
CA TYR A 158 21.83 12.75 15.00
C TYR A 158 20.38 13.27 15.06
N GLN A 159 19.99 14.10 14.10
CA GLN A 159 18.59 14.52 13.92
C GLN A 159 18.22 14.53 12.43
N GLY A 160 16.94 14.38 12.13
CA GLY A 160 16.38 14.43 10.78
C GLY A 160 14.99 13.79 10.75
N VAL A 161 14.13 14.19 9.82
CA VAL A 161 12.75 13.68 9.72
C VAL A 161 12.75 12.18 9.45
N VAL A 162 13.33 11.74 8.32
CA VAL A 162 13.39 10.34 7.91
C VAL A 162 14.22 9.52 8.90
N PHE A 163 15.32 10.07 9.42
CA PHE A 163 16.11 9.38 10.45
C PHE A 163 15.27 9.00 11.68
N ASN A 164 14.46 9.94 12.19
CA ASN A 164 13.61 9.70 13.37
C ASN A 164 12.41 8.80 13.04
N GLU A 165 11.82 8.96 11.86
CA GLU A 165 10.75 8.07 11.38
C GLU A 165 11.23 6.61 11.32
N MET A 166 12.41 6.39 10.72
CA MET A 166 12.99 5.06 10.56
C MET A 166 13.44 4.47 11.89
N LYS A 167 13.92 5.27 12.85
CA LYS A 167 14.14 4.80 14.24
C LYS A 167 12.85 4.27 14.86
N GLY A 168 11.73 4.95 14.65
CA GLY A 168 10.41 4.50 15.08
C GLY A 168 9.99 3.21 14.38
N ALA A 169 10.14 3.15 13.06
CA ALA A 169 9.70 2.01 12.26
C ALA A 169 10.50 0.72 12.53
N PHE A 170 11.79 0.83 12.88
CA PHE A 170 12.63 -0.31 13.28
C PHE A 170 12.36 -0.83 14.70
N SER A 171 11.46 -0.19 15.45
CA SER A 171 10.95 -0.74 16.72
C SER A 171 9.98 -1.90 16.51
N ASP A 172 9.42 -2.06 15.31
CA ASP A 172 8.56 -3.19 14.96
C ASP A 172 9.42 -4.41 14.55
N PRO A 173 9.41 -5.51 15.33
CA PRO A 173 10.15 -6.72 15.01
C PRO A 173 9.72 -7.36 13.68
N VAL A 174 8.47 -7.13 13.23
CA VAL A 174 7.99 -7.67 11.95
C VAL A 174 8.78 -7.08 10.79
N ARG A 175 9.19 -5.81 10.84
CA ARG A 175 10.01 -5.19 9.79
C ARG A 175 11.37 -5.89 9.64
N LEU A 176 11.99 -6.27 10.77
CA LEU A 176 13.25 -7.05 10.76
C LEU A 176 13.07 -8.43 10.14
N ILE A 177 11.95 -9.11 10.41
CA ILE A 177 11.63 -10.41 9.78
C ILE A 177 11.60 -10.26 8.26
N PHE A 178 10.91 -9.22 7.77
CA PHE A 178 10.85 -8.94 6.34
C PHE A 178 12.24 -8.69 5.77
N HIS A 179 13.00 -7.78 6.36
CA HIS A 179 14.37 -7.49 5.92
C HIS A 179 15.24 -8.75 5.82
N HIS A 180 15.23 -9.61 6.85
CA HIS A 180 15.97 -10.87 6.86
C HIS A 180 15.48 -11.87 5.81
N ILE A 181 14.16 -11.95 5.58
CA ILE A 181 13.60 -12.84 4.55
C ILE A 181 13.99 -12.38 3.14
N PHE A 182 13.85 -11.09 2.83
CA PHE A 182 14.19 -10.55 1.52
C PHE A 182 15.70 -10.70 1.23
N SER A 183 16.54 -10.33 2.18
CA SER A 183 18.01 -10.47 2.05
C SER A 183 18.46 -11.93 1.97
N GLY A 184 17.81 -12.83 2.72
CA GLY A 184 18.09 -14.26 2.68
C GLY A 184 17.64 -14.94 1.39
N LEU A 185 16.47 -14.58 0.85
CA LEU A 185 15.91 -15.20 -0.37
C LEU A 185 16.61 -14.71 -1.63
N MET A 186 17.02 -13.44 -1.64
CA MET A 186 17.54 -12.75 -2.82
C MET A 186 18.79 -11.91 -2.48
N PRO A 187 19.89 -12.54 -2.01
CA PRO A 187 21.12 -11.84 -1.71
C PRO A 187 21.63 -11.06 -2.92
N GLY A 188 22.10 -9.83 -2.67
CA GLY A 188 22.60 -8.91 -3.69
C GLY A 188 21.51 -8.28 -4.58
N SER A 189 20.23 -8.48 -4.25
CA SER A 189 19.13 -7.75 -4.90
C SER A 189 18.96 -6.35 -4.28
N THR A 190 18.34 -5.43 -5.03
CA THR A 190 17.88 -4.14 -4.50
C THR A 190 16.99 -4.34 -3.26
N TYR A 191 16.21 -5.42 -3.24
CA TYR A 191 15.28 -5.74 -2.17
C TYR A 191 15.96 -6.29 -0.90
N ALA A 192 17.26 -6.62 -0.96
CA ALA A 192 18.04 -6.95 0.23
C ALA A 192 18.43 -5.70 1.03
N HIS A 193 18.18 -4.50 0.50
CA HIS A 193 18.41 -3.23 1.17
C HIS A 193 17.11 -2.63 1.72
N GLU A 194 17.22 -1.83 2.77
CA GLU A 194 16.10 -1.04 3.29
C GLU A 194 16.02 0.30 2.55
N SER A 195 15.09 0.41 1.60
CA SER A 195 14.91 1.63 0.80
C SER A 195 14.41 2.81 1.62
N GLY A 196 13.71 2.55 2.74
CA GLY A 196 13.32 3.57 3.72
C GLY A 196 14.50 4.15 4.51
N GLY A 197 15.61 3.41 4.59
CA GLY A 197 16.81 3.72 5.35
C GLY A 197 16.91 2.94 6.66
N ASP A 198 18.02 2.23 6.88
CA ASP A 198 18.40 1.71 8.19
C ASP A 198 19.01 2.87 9.01
N PRO A 199 18.49 3.19 10.21
CA PRO A 199 19.06 4.23 11.07
C PRO A 199 20.58 4.14 11.30
N GLN A 200 21.18 2.94 11.20
CA GLN A 200 22.62 2.76 11.32
C GLN A 200 23.40 3.22 10.07
N ASN A 201 22.75 3.24 8.91
CA ASN A 201 23.32 3.59 7.60
C ASN A 201 22.85 4.95 7.06
N ILE A 202 21.71 5.48 7.51
CA ILE A 202 21.24 6.82 7.13
C ILE A 202 22.36 7.87 7.31
N PRO A 203 23.11 7.90 8.45
CA PRO A 203 24.22 8.83 8.64
C PRO A 203 25.45 8.65 7.72
N GLU A 204 25.42 7.69 6.80
CA GLU A 204 26.48 7.46 5.81
C GLU A 204 26.16 8.18 4.48
N LEU A 205 24.93 8.67 4.31
CA LEU A 205 24.51 9.38 3.10
C LEU A 205 25.15 10.77 3.01
N SER A 206 25.89 11.04 1.95
CA SER A 206 26.39 12.38 1.63
C SER A 206 25.37 13.18 0.80
N TYR A 207 25.42 14.50 0.91
CA TYR A 207 24.59 15.40 0.09
C TYR A 207 24.88 15.24 -1.41
N GLU A 208 26.12 14.97 -1.80
CA GLU A 208 26.51 14.73 -3.19
C GLU A 208 25.90 13.43 -3.73
N GLN A 209 25.88 12.36 -2.92
CA GLN A 209 25.21 11.10 -3.26
C GLN A 209 23.70 11.31 -3.41
N PHE A 210 23.08 12.04 -2.48
CA PHE A 210 21.68 12.44 -2.55
C PHE A 210 21.35 13.18 -3.86
N CYS A 211 22.12 14.23 -4.20
CA CYS A 211 21.91 14.95 -5.46
C CYS A 211 22.20 14.09 -6.70
N ALA A 212 23.19 13.20 -6.64
CA ALA A 212 23.50 12.30 -7.75
C ALA A 212 22.36 11.30 -8.00
N PHE A 213 21.75 10.80 -6.93
CA PHE A 213 20.61 9.89 -7.04
C PHE A 213 19.40 10.55 -7.71
N HIS A 214 19.10 11.81 -7.38
CA HIS A 214 18.06 12.58 -8.08
C HIS A 214 18.36 12.70 -9.58
N ARG A 215 19.55 13.21 -9.93
CA ARG A 215 19.96 13.36 -11.35
C ARG A 215 19.89 12.05 -12.14
N GLN A 216 20.19 10.93 -11.50
CA GLN A 216 20.17 9.62 -12.13
C GLN A 216 18.74 9.08 -12.32
N HIS A 217 17.86 9.23 -11.33
CA HIS A 217 16.57 8.53 -11.32
C HIS A 217 15.37 9.41 -11.68
N TYR A 218 15.45 10.73 -11.55
CA TYR A 218 14.32 11.66 -11.78
C TYR A 218 14.30 12.25 -13.20
N HIS A 219 15.15 11.75 -14.10
CA HIS A 219 15.09 12.14 -15.51
C HIS A 219 13.75 11.70 -16.14
N PRO A 220 13.07 12.54 -16.96
CA PRO A 220 11.77 12.21 -17.56
C PRO A 220 11.73 10.90 -18.36
N SER A 221 12.82 10.49 -19.02
CA SER A 221 12.88 9.15 -19.66
C SER A 221 12.72 7.97 -18.69
N ASN A 222 13.02 8.16 -17.39
CA ASN A 222 12.83 7.15 -16.35
C ASN A 222 11.43 7.19 -15.70
N SER A 223 10.58 8.14 -16.10
CA SER A 223 9.26 8.29 -15.48
C SER A 223 8.21 7.37 -16.08
N THR A 224 7.10 7.19 -15.37
CA THR A 224 5.85 6.62 -15.87
C THR A 224 4.72 7.54 -15.44
N PHE A 225 3.90 7.96 -16.40
CA PHE A 225 2.76 8.82 -16.15
C PHE A 225 1.46 8.01 -16.13
N PHE A 226 0.58 8.31 -15.18
CA PHE A 226 -0.73 7.69 -15.05
C PHE A 226 -1.83 8.75 -14.98
N LEU A 227 -2.88 8.58 -15.80
CA LEU A 227 -4.04 9.48 -15.89
C LEU A 227 -5.33 8.69 -15.70
N TYR A 228 -6.25 9.17 -14.88
CA TYR A 228 -7.55 8.53 -14.67
C TYR A 228 -8.69 9.55 -14.52
N GLY A 229 -9.88 9.20 -15.01
CA GLY A 229 -11.12 9.94 -14.83
C GLY A 229 -11.58 10.70 -16.07
N ASP A 230 -12.49 11.64 -15.86
CA ASP A 230 -13.20 12.43 -16.90
C ASP A 230 -12.42 13.65 -17.43
N ALA A 231 -11.19 13.91 -16.97
CA ALA A 231 -10.36 14.98 -17.52
C ALA A 231 -10.07 14.75 -19.03
N PRO A 232 -10.20 15.78 -19.90
CA PRO A 232 -9.97 15.62 -21.33
C PRO A 232 -8.54 15.16 -21.64
N LEU A 233 -8.41 13.98 -22.26
CA LEU A 233 -7.11 13.36 -22.53
C LEU A 233 -6.17 14.24 -23.36
N GLU A 234 -6.70 14.92 -24.37
CA GLU A 234 -5.90 15.80 -25.23
C GLU A 234 -5.29 16.97 -24.45
N ASP A 235 -6.04 17.55 -23.50
CA ASP A 235 -5.56 18.65 -22.66
C ASP A 235 -4.44 18.17 -21.72
N GLU A 236 -4.55 16.96 -21.16
CA GLU A 236 -3.50 16.37 -20.31
C GLU A 236 -2.21 16.09 -21.08
N LEU A 237 -2.31 15.50 -22.27
CA LEU A 237 -1.16 15.21 -23.12
C LEU A 237 -0.45 16.50 -23.52
N ASN A 238 -1.21 17.52 -23.97
CA ASN A 238 -0.66 18.84 -24.30
C ASN A 238 -0.02 19.50 -23.07
N PHE A 239 -0.67 19.42 -21.91
CA PHE A 239 -0.17 20.02 -20.67
C PHE A 239 1.21 19.45 -20.28
N LEU A 240 1.34 18.12 -20.26
CA LEU A 240 2.61 17.47 -19.95
C LEU A 240 3.69 17.82 -20.98
N GLN A 241 3.33 17.79 -22.27
CA GLN A 241 4.25 18.08 -23.35
C GLN A 241 4.78 19.51 -23.30
N GLU A 242 3.88 20.50 -23.26
CA GLU A 242 4.25 21.90 -23.38
C GLU A 242 5.03 22.40 -22.15
N ARG A 243 4.71 21.88 -20.96
CA ARG A 243 5.27 22.39 -19.70
C ARG A 243 6.53 21.66 -19.24
N PHE A 244 6.60 20.34 -19.45
CA PHE A 244 7.64 19.52 -18.79
C PHE A 244 8.47 18.70 -19.77
N LEU A 245 7.88 18.09 -20.79
CA LEU A 245 8.57 17.08 -21.60
C LEU A 245 9.18 17.62 -22.91
N GLY A 246 8.54 18.60 -23.54
CA GLY A 246 8.93 19.11 -24.85
C GLY A 246 10.26 19.86 -24.90
N ASN A 247 10.76 20.34 -23.75
CA ASN A 247 12.01 21.08 -23.65
C ASN A 247 13.18 20.25 -23.09
N VAL A 248 12.97 18.95 -22.86
CA VAL A 248 14.02 18.06 -22.34
C VAL A 248 15.05 17.79 -23.45
N ALA A 249 16.31 18.16 -23.21
CA ALA A 249 17.35 18.15 -24.24
C ALA A 249 17.96 16.77 -24.50
N THR A 250 17.85 15.84 -23.56
CA THR A 250 18.53 14.54 -23.60
C THR A 250 17.59 13.39 -23.27
N THR A 251 17.95 12.18 -23.68
CA THR A 251 17.28 10.95 -23.25
C THR A 251 18.15 10.23 -22.22
N ALA A 252 17.51 9.43 -21.37
CA ALA A 252 18.20 8.55 -20.42
C ALA A 252 17.64 7.14 -20.50
N LYS A 253 18.43 6.14 -20.08
CA LYS A 253 17.94 4.77 -19.95
C LYS A 253 17.08 4.66 -18.69
N ARG A 254 15.95 3.95 -18.77
CA ARG A 254 15.18 3.57 -17.58
C ARG A 254 16.02 2.72 -16.64
N SER A 255 15.91 3.01 -15.35
CA SER A 255 16.56 2.25 -14.28
C SER A 255 15.86 0.90 -14.11
N GLN A 256 16.63 -0.14 -13.85
CA GLN A 256 16.14 -1.51 -13.67
C GLN A 256 16.61 -2.04 -12.33
N SER A 257 15.73 -2.72 -11.60
CA SER A 257 16.01 -3.30 -10.30
C SER A 257 17.06 -4.40 -10.41
N LEU A 258 17.94 -4.50 -9.41
CA LEU A 258 18.87 -5.62 -9.30
C LEU A 258 18.11 -6.79 -8.66
N LEU A 259 17.94 -7.89 -9.40
CA LEU A 259 17.18 -9.05 -8.92
C LEU A 259 17.96 -9.96 -7.96
N GLY A 260 19.28 -9.78 -7.86
CA GLY A 260 20.15 -10.59 -7.02
C GLY A 260 20.24 -12.05 -7.47
N THR A 261 20.65 -12.93 -6.56
CA THR A 261 20.70 -14.38 -6.79
C THR A 261 19.57 -15.05 -6.03
N ILE A 262 18.74 -15.84 -6.71
CA ILE A 262 17.74 -16.69 -6.04
C ILE A 262 18.48 -17.87 -5.41
N ILE A 263 18.26 -18.09 -4.12
CA ILE A 263 18.86 -19.22 -3.39
C ILE A 263 18.33 -20.57 -3.93
N SER A 264 19.13 -21.61 -3.81
CA SER A 264 18.75 -22.99 -4.18
C SER A 264 18.70 -23.95 -2.99
N GLU A 265 19.17 -23.51 -1.82
CA GLU A 265 19.32 -24.30 -0.60
C GLU A 265 18.75 -23.51 0.58
N PRO A 266 18.29 -24.18 1.65
CA PRO A 266 17.68 -23.50 2.78
C PRO A 266 18.69 -22.63 3.54
N VAL A 267 18.26 -21.44 3.92
CA VAL A 267 19.05 -20.49 4.72
C VAL A 267 18.39 -20.34 6.09
N ILE A 268 19.19 -20.38 7.15
CA ILE A 268 18.73 -20.14 8.53
C ILE A 268 19.41 -18.89 9.05
N LEU A 269 18.61 -17.92 9.46
CA LEU A 269 19.05 -16.66 10.04
C LEU A 269 18.57 -16.57 11.49
N SER A 270 19.40 -15.97 12.34
CA SER A 270 19.07 -15.71 13.74
C SER A 270 19.51 -14.31 14.10
N ASP A 271 18.59 -13.54 14.66
CA ASP A 271 18.84 -12.20 15.18
C ASP A 271 17.96 -11.98 16.43
N SER A 272 18.04 -10.79 16.98
CA SER A 272 17.27 -10.34 18.13
C SER A 272 16.53 -9.04 17.85
N TYR A 273 15.57 -8.67 18.70
CA TYR A 273 14.91 -7.37 18.67
C TYR A 273 14.85 -6.80 20.09
N GLY A 274 14.85 -5.47 20.19
CA GLY A 274 14.89 -4.80 21.50
C GLY A 274 13.55 -4.93 22.24
N VAL A 275 13.62 -5.18 23.56
CA VAL A 275 12.45 -5.14 24.45
C VAL A 275 12.78 -4.37 25.72
N GLU A 276 11.79 -3.68 26.30
CA GLU A 276 11.98 -2.92 27.56
C GLU A 276 11.85 -3.79 28.82
N THR A 277 11.53 -5.07 28.66
CA THR A 277 11.22 -5.99 29.75
C THR A 277 12.20 -7.15 29.79
N THR A 278 12.59 -7.54 31.01
CA THR A 278 13.45 -8.70 31.25
C THR A 278 12.73 -10.04 31.09
N ASP A 279 11.39 -10.02 31.06
CA ASP A 279 10.60 -11.21 30.76
C ASP A 279 10.57 -11.45 29.25
N THR A 280 11.35 -12.43 28.80
CA THR A 280 11.48 -12.80 27.38
C THR A 280 10.61 -14.00 27.00
N ALA A 281 9.91 -14.62 27.95
CA ALA A 281 9.20 -15.87 27.72
C ALA A 281 8.02 -15.69 26.76
N GLY A 282 7.92 -16.59 25.78
CA GLY A 282 6.88 -16.61 24.77
C GLY A 282 6.80 -15.29 23.99
N LYS A 283 7.97 -14.76 23.61
CA LYS A 283 8.13 -13.52 22.82
C LYS A 283 9.04 -13.70 21.60
N THR A 284 9.54 -14.90 21.31
CA THR A 284 10.30 -15.16 20.08
C THR A 284 9.35 -15.20 18.88
N PHE A 285 9.79 -14.59 17.78
CA PHE A 285 9.18 -14.77 16.47
C PHE A 285 9.98 -15.81 15.68
N LEU A 286 9.28 -16.73 15.04
CA LEU A 286 9.86 -17.68 14.10
C LEU A 286 9.16 -17.48 12.76
N ALA A 287 9.89 -17.31 11.67
CA ALA A 287 9.31 -17.08 10.36
C ALA A 287 9.95 -17.96 9.29
N VAL A 288 9.16 -18.34 8.29
CA VAL A 288 9.60 -19.04 7.08
C VAL A 288 9.14 -18.24 5.88
N GLY A 289 10.09 -17.82 5.05
CA GLY A 289 9.87 -17.18 3.76
C GLY A 289 10.24 -18.10 2.61
N THR A 290 9.38 -18.15 1.59
CA THR A 290 9.58 -19.00 0.40
C THR A 290 9.29 -18.22 -0.86
N HIS A 291 10.19 -18.31 -1.85
CA HIS A 291 9.94 -17.83 -3.21
C HIS A 291 8.90 -18.71 -3.89
N VAL A 292 7.84 -18.12 -4.42
CA VAL A 292 6.73 -18.87 -5.04
C VAL A 292 6.44 -18.44 -6.48
N GLY A 293 7.18 -17.47 -7.04
CA GLY A 293 6.93 -16.99 -8.40
C GLY A 293 7.50 -15.60 -8.66
N ASN A 294 6.95 -14.93 -9.66
CA ASN A 294 7.25 -13.54 -9.98
C ASN A 294 5.98 -12.82 -10.45
N VAL A 295 6.05 -11.50 -10.50
CA VAL A 295 4.96 -10.60 -10.87
C VAL A 295 4.37 -10.85 -12.26
N ALA A 296 5.10 -11.50 -13.18
CA ALA A 296 4.63 -11.74 -14.54
C ALA A 296 3.57 -12.84 -14.64
N ASP A 297 3.54 -13.81 -13.70
CA ASP A 297 2.52 -14.87 -13.70
C ASP A 297 1.32 -14.49 -12.83
N ARG A 298 0.39 -13.75 -13.43
CA ARG A 298 -0.82 -13.28 -12.74
C ARG A 298 -1.74 -14.40 -12.27
N GLU A 299 -1.83 -15.50 -13.03
CA GLU A 299 -2.68 -16.64 -12.66
C GLU A 299 -2.13 -17.36 -11.43
N GLN A 300 -0.82 -17.62 -11.42
CA GLN A 300 -0.14 -18.19 -10.27
C GLN A 300 -0.23 -17.25 -9.07
N ASN A 301 -0.03 -15.94 -9.26
CA ASN A 301 -0.06 -14.97 -8.17
C ASN A 301 -1.45 -14.85 -7.51
N ALA A 302 -2.52 -14.76 -8.31
CA ALA A 302 -3.87 -14.75 -7.79
C ALA A 302 -4.24 -16.09 -7.10
N SER A 303 -3.73 -17.21 -7.62
CA SER A 303 -3.89 -18.52 -6.99
C SER A 303 -3.18 -18.60 -5.64
N PHE A 304 -1.96 -18.07 -5.51
CA PHE A 304 -1.26 -18.00 -4.22
C PHE A 304 -1.94 -17.07 -3.22
N GLN A 305 -2.56 -15.97 -3.67
CA GLN A 305 -3.37 -15.14 -2.78
C GLN A 305 -4.54 -15.92 -2.18
N ILE A 306 -5.20 -16.77 -2.97
CA ILE A 306 -6.30 -17.63 -2.50
C ILE A 306 -5.76 -18.75 -1.59
N ILE A 307 -4.65 -19.38 -1.97
CA ILE A 307 -3.96 -20.40 -1.16
C ILE A 307 -3.55 -19.82 0.21
N ALA A 308 -2.99 -18.61 0.25
CA ALA A 308 -2.65 -17.93 1.49
C ALA A 308 -3.88 -17.78 2.41
N ASN A 309 -5.03 -17.42 1.83
CA ASN A 309 -6.26 -17.31 2.61
C ASN A 309 -6.73 -18.66 3.16
N ILE A 310 -6.69 -19.70 2.33
CA ILE A 310 -7.01 -21.07 2.74
C ILE A 310 -6.07 -21.51 3.89
N LEU A 311 -4.76 -21.30 3.73
CA LEU A 311 -3.76 -21.81 4.66
C LEU A 311 -3.75 -21.07 6.00
N TYR A 312 -3.95 -19.75 6.05
CA TYR A 312 -3.77 -19.02 7.32
C TYR A 312 -4.55 -17.72 7.54
N ASN A 313 -5.33 -17.18 6.59
CA ASN A 313 -6.07 -15.93 6.81
C ASN A 313 -7.55 -16.12 7.23
N SER A 314 -7.97 -17.34 7.58
CA SER A 314 -9.29 -17.60 8.16
C SER A 314 -9.19 -18.40 9.45
N ASP A 315 -10.18 -18.29 10.34
CA ASP A 315 -10.23 -19.13 11.55
C ASP A 315 -10.53 -20.61 11.23
N GLY A 316 -11.03 -20.87 10.01
CA GLY A 316 -11.18 -22.22 9.46
C GLY A 316 -9.90 -22.78 8.83
N SER A 317 -8.81 -21.99 8.76
CA SER A 317 -7.61 -22.37 8.05
C SER A 317 -6.90 -23.58 8.69
N PRO A 318 -6.69 -24.68 7.95
CA PRO A 318 -6.22 -25.93 8.53
C PRO A 318 -4.77 -25.85 9.03
N LEU A 319 -3.89 -25.10 8.35
CA LEU A 319 -2.49 -24.95 8.75
C LEU A 319 -2.40 -24.09 10.02
N LYS A 320 -3.13 -22.97 10.09
CA LYS A 320 -3.24 -22.15 11.31
C LYS A 320 -3.70 -22.97 12.51
N ASN A 321 -4.82 -23.69 12.36
CA ASN A 321 -5.38 -24.49 13.44
C ASN A 321 -4.41 -25.58 13.92
N ARG A 322 -3.70 -26.24 13.01
CA ARG A 322 -2.71 -27.27 13.36
C ARG A 322 -1.51 -26.71 14.12
N ILE A 323 -0.97 -25.56 13.69
CA ILE A 323 0.17 -24.93 14.35
C ILE A 323 -0.21 -24.42 15.73
N VAL A 324 -1.32 -23.67 15.85
CA VAL A 324 -1.76 -23.12 17.15
C VAL A 324 -2.10 -24.26 18.13
N SER A 325 -2.77 -25.32 17.67
CA SER A 325 -3.13 -26.47 18.51
C SER A 325 -1.92 -27.29 19.00
N SER A 326 -0.75 -27.14 18.37
CA SER A 326 0.48 -27.81 18.82
C SER A 326 1.10 -27.18 20.08
N GLY A 327 0.69 -25.96 20.43
CA GLY A 327 1.15 -25.25 21.63
C GLY A 327 2.53 -24.60 21.51
N ILE A 328 3.14 -24.57 20.32
CA ILE A 328 4.47 -23.98 20.10
C ILE A 328 4.46 -22.44 20.01
N CYS A 329 3.29 -21.82 19.89
CA CYS A 329 3.12 -20.37 19.75
C CYS A 329 1.79 -19.91 20.35
N LYS A 330 1.66 -18.59 20.55
CA LYS A 330 0.40 -17.95 20.94
C LYS A 330 -0.49 -17.69 19.73
N ASP A 331 0.11 -17.37 18.59
CA ASP A 331 -0.61 -17.14 17.34
C ASP A 331 0.25 -17.51 16.12
N PHE A 332 -0.41 -17.72 15.00
CA PHE A 332 0.19 -18.02 13.70
C PHE A 332 -0.47 -17.19 12.61
N GLY A 333 0.36 -16.59 11.77
CA GLY A 333 -0.09 -15.82 10.62
C GLY A 333 0.80 -16.02 9.41
N GLY A 334 0.40 -15.39 8.31
CA GLY A 334 1.21 -15.34 7.12
C GLY A 334 0.75 -14.26 6.17
N LEU A 335 1.59 -13.98 5.18
CA LEU A 335 1.41 -12.92 4.21
C LEU A 335 1.86 -13.45 2.85
N TYR A 336 1.13 -13.06 1.82
CA TYR A 336 1.53 -13.28 0.43
C TYR A 336 1.88 -11.93 -0.18
N LEU A 337 3.10 -11.81 -0.67
CA LEU A 337 3.62 -10.57 -1.26
C LEU A 337 3.61 -10.70 -2.78
N SER A 338 2.64 -10.03 -3.41
CA SER A 338 2.38 -10.15 -4.86
C SER A 338 3.07 -9.08 -5.70
N SER A 339 3.50 -7.96 -5.11
CA SER A 339 4.04 -6.81 -5.85
C SER A 339 5.08 -5.97 -5.09
N SER A 340 5.51 -6.42 -3.90
CA SER A 340 6.55 -5.74 -3.10
C SER A 340 7.93 -5.78 -3.76
N CYS A 341 8.19 -6.80 -4.58
CA CYS A 341 9.37 -6.91 -5.44
C CYS A 341 9.02 -7.68 -6.72
N PHE A 342 9.98 -7.84 -7.64
CA PHE A 342 9.77 -8.63 -8.87
C PHE A 342 9.39 -10.09 -8.58
N ASN A 343 9.98 -10.68 -7.54
CA ASN A 343 9.65 -12.03 -7.11
C ASN A 343 8.44 -12.02 -6.16
N THR A 344 7.59 -13.05 -6.23
CA THR A 344 6.50 -13.22 -5.29
C THR A 344 6.87 -14.25 -4.24
N MET A 345 6.43 -14.01 -3.00
CA MET A 345 6.83 -14.84 -1.87
C MET A 345 5.70 -15.04 -0.88
N MET A 346 5.72 -16.20 -0.24
CA MET A 346 4.89 -16.49 0.93
C MET A 346 5.75 -16.43 2.17
N ILE A 347 5.26 -15.71 3.18
CA ILE A 347 5.88 -15.58 4.49
C ILE A 347 4.90 -16.09 5.51
N THR A 348 5.32 -17.01 6.37
CA THR A 348 4.52 -17.46 7.52
C THR A 348 5.32 -17.28 8.79
N TYR A 349 4.66 -16.96 9.89
CA TYR A 349 5.34 -16.64 11.13
C TYR A 349 4.53 -17.04 12.37
N LEU A 350 5.26 -17.43 13.41
CA LEU A 350 4.76 -17.66 14.76
C LEU A 350 4.94 -16.41 15.60
N VAL A 351 3.92 -16.04 16.35
CA VAL A 351 3.99 -15.00 17.38
C VAL A 351 3.95 -15.64 18.76
N GLY A 352 4.85 -15.21 19.63
CA GLY A 352 4.91 -15.65 21.01
C GLY A 352 5.37 -17.10 21.16
N SER A 353 6.45 -17.46 20.47
CA SER A 353 7.09 -18.76 20.51
C SER A 353 8.39 -18.71 21.33
N GLU A 354 9.23 -19.75 21.17
CA GLU A 354 10.55 -19.88 21.76
C GLU A 354 11.56 -20.39 20.72
N PRO A 355 12.87 -20.07 20.83
CA PRO A 355 13.86 -20.42 19.80
C PRO A 355 13.96 -21.93 19.54
N GLN A 356 13.83 -22.75 20.58
CA GLN A 356 13.89 -24.22 20.45
C GLN A 356 12.74 -24.82 19.63
N HIS A 357 11.64 -24.09 19.40
CA HIS A 357 10.51 -24.59 18.61
C HIS A 357 10.75 -24.49 17.10
N GLN A 358 11.87 -23.92 16.63
CA GLN A 358 12.14 -23.72 15.21
C GLN A 358 12.02 -25.01 14.37
N GLU A 359 12.63 -26.10 14.81
CA GLU A 359 12.58 -27.37 14.06
C GLU A 359 11.20 -28.03 14.17
N ALA A 360 10.54 -27.93 15.34
CA ALA A 360 9.17 -28.40 15.49
C ALA A 360 8.20 -27.65 14.56
N PHE A 361 8.36 -26.33 14.41
CA PHE A 361 7.58 -25.52 13.49
C PHE A 361 7.73 -26.01 12.06
N LYS A 362 8.97 -26.20 11.57
CA LYS A 362 9.23 -26.71 10.22
C LYS A 362 8.58 -28.07 9.98
N THR A 363 8.71 -29.00 10.92
CA THR A 363 8.11 -30.33 10.80
C THR A 363 6.58 -30.24 10.75
N ILE A 364 5.96 -29.52 11.68
CA ILE A 364 4.49 -29.38 11.73
C ILE A 364 3.97 -28.70 10.45
N TYR A 365 4.67 -27.66 9.98
CA TYR A 365 4.35 -26.97 8.74
C TYR A 365 4.42 -27.90 7.53
N HIS A 366 5.53 -28.62 7.38
CA HIS A 366 5.74 -29.57 6.28
C HIS A 366 4.69 -30.69 6.30
N ASP A 367 4.50 -31.36 7.44
CA ASP A 367 3.55 -32.47 7.58
C ASP A 367 2.10 -32.02 7.31
N ALA A 368 1.76 -30.78 7.68
CA ALA A 368 0.45 -30.20 7.39
C ALA A 368 0.23 -30.01 5.89
N LEU A 369 1.22 -29.47 5.18
CA LEU A 369 1.14 -29.30 3.74
C LEU A 369 1.14 -30.64 3.00
N GLU A 370 1.95 -31.61 3.44
CA GLU A 370 1.99 -32.95 2.86
C GLU A 370 0.63 -33.65 2.96
N GLU A 371 -0.01 -33.59 4.14
CA GLU A 371 -1.34 -34.14 4.34
C GLU A 371 -2.37 -33.46 3.42
N MET A 372 -2.39 -32.13 3.36
CA MET A 372 -3.33 -31.39 2.49
C MET A 372 -3.17 -31.73 1.02
N VAL A 373 -1.93 -31.91 0.54
CA VAL A 373 -1.65 -32.32 -0.83
C VAL A 373 -2.09 -33.77 -1.08
N ALA A 374 -1.90 -34.65 -0.10
CA ALA A 374 -2.25 -36.07 -0.21
C ALA A 374 -3.76 -36.32 -0.16
N THR A 375 -4.48 -35.63 0.74
CA THR A 375 -5.93 -35.80 0.92
C THR A 375 -6.76 -34.90 0.01
N GLY A 376 -6.15 -33.82 -0.50
CA GLY A 376 -6.85 -32.73 -1.17
C GLY A 376 -7.36 -31.68 -0.19
N LEU A 377 -7.53 -30.45 -0.68
CA LEU A 377 -8.13 -29.37 0.10
C LEU A 377 -9.65 -29.60 0.25
N ASP A 378 -10.21 -29.14 1.37
CA ASP A 378 -11.66 -29.15 1.58
C ASP A 378 -12.34 -28.31 0.47
N LYS A 379 -13.20 -28.96 -0.31
CA LYS A 379 -13.85 -28.33 -1.48
C LYS A 379 -14.72 -27.14 -1.11
N ASP A 380 -15.41 -27.20 0.03
CA ASP A 380 -16.27 -26.10 0.45
C ASP A 380 -15.43 -24.91 0.90
N LEU A 381 -14.29 -25.16 1.56
CA LEU A 381 -13.33 -24.11 1.91
C LEU A 381 -12.75 -23.46 0.65
N VAL A 382 -12.36 -24.25 -0.36
CA VAL A 382 -11.88 -23.73 -1.65
C VAL A 382 -12.93 -22.87 -2.33
N VAL A 383 -14.20 -23.31 -2.37
CA VAL A 383 -15.30 -22.55 -2.95
C VAL A 383 -15.53 -21.23 -2.20
N SER A 384 -15.53 -21.27 -0.87
CA SER A 384 -15.71 -20.10 -0.01
C SER A 384 -14.61 -19.06 -0.27
N GLU A 385 -13.34 -19.47 -0.31
CA GLU A 385 -12.22 -18.55 -0.53
C GLU A 385 -12.17 -18.01 -1.97
N LEU A 386 -12.58 -18.81 -2.97
CA LEU A 386 -12.77 -18.32 -4.34
C LEU A 386 -13.87 -17.25 -4.42
N ASN A 387 -14.98 -17.44 -3.70
CA ASN A 387 -16.06 -16.46 -3.66
C ASN A 387 -15.63 -15.16 -2.97
N LYS A 388 -14.93 -15.28 -1.84
CA LYS A 388 -14.38 -14.14 -1.11
C LYS A 388 -13.37 -13.36 -1.95
N TYR A 389 -12.46 -14.05 -2.64
CA TYR A 389 -11.51 -13.42 -3.55
C TYR A 389 -12.24 -12.68 -4.69
N GLU A 390 -13.18 -13.34 -5.37
CA GLU A 390 -13.99 -12.72 -6.42
C GLU A 390 -14.76 -11.49 -5.92
N PHE A 391 -15.36 -11.59 -4.73
CA PHE A 391 -16.09 -10.48 -4.11
C PHE A 391 -15.18 -9.29 -3.83
N ASN A 392 -14.04 -9.51 -3.17
CA ASN A 392 -13.09 -8.46 -2.80
C ASN A 392 -12.56 -7.72 -4.02
N VAL A 393 -12.19 -8.44 -5.08
CA VAL A 393 -11.69 -7.84 -6.33
C VAL A 393 -12.76 -6.93 -6.97
N ARG A 394 -14.02 -7.38 -6.99
CA ARG A 394 -15.13 -6.58 -7.55
C ARG A 394 -15.44 -5.36 -6.69
N GLU A 395 -15.44 -5.51 -5.37
CA GLU A 395 -15.72 -4.43 -4.42
C GLU A 395 -14.62 -3.36 -4.45
N GLU A 396 -13.35 -3.76 -4.54
CA GLU A 396 -12.21 -2.85 -4.71
C GLU A 396 -12.36 -1.99 -5.97
N ALA A 397 -12.81 -2.59 -7.07
CA ALA A 397 -13.07 -1.88 -8.31
C ALA A 397 -14.25 -0.89 -8.23
N SER A 398 -15.00 -0.86 -7.12
CA SER A 398 -16.12 0.08 -6.88
C SER A 398 -15.83 1.13 -5.80
N LYS A 399 -14.61 1.18 -5.24
CA LYS A 399 -14.24 2.16 -4.20
C LYS A 399 -14.15 3.58 -4.76
N ALA A 400 -14.41 4.59 -3.92
CA ALA A 400 -14.31 6.00 -4.30
C ALA A 400 -12.92 6.43 -4.79
N GLN A 401 -11.88 5.72 -4.37
CA GLN A 401 -10.48 5.94 -4.76
C GLN A 401 -9.98 4.93 -5.80
N ARG A 402 -10.88 4.42 -6.65
CA ARG A 402 -10.57 3.43 -7.68
C ARG A 402 -9.42 3.84 -8.61
N GLY A 403 -9.28 5.13 -8.93
CA GLY A 403 -8.17 5.65 -9.73
C GLY A 403 -6.80 5.32 -9.14
N LEU A 404 -6.66 5.40 -7.80
CA LEU A 404 -5.42 5.06 -7.09
C LEU A 404 -5.15 3.55 -7.06
N ASP A 405 -6.20 2.72 -6.96
CA ASP A 405 -6.06 1.26 -7.04
C ASP A 405 -5.57 0.81 -8.43
N LEU A 406 -6.20 1.32 -9.49
CA LEU A 406 -5.81 1.02 -10.87
C LEU A 406 -4.41 1.56 -11.19
N MET A 407 -4.03 2.71 -10.63
CA MET A 407 -2.68 3.24 -10.71
C MET A 407 -1.67 2.26 -10.10
N GLY A 408 -1.91 1.76 -8.88
CA GLY A 408 -1.00 0.81 -8.23
C GLY A 408 -0.77 -0.44 -9.08
N LYS A 409 -1.83 -1.00 -9.67
CA LYS A 409 -1.77 -2.15 -10.59
C LYS A 409 -0.96 -1.84 -11.86
N ALA A 410 -1.22 -0.70 -12.51
CA ALA A 410 -0.53 -0.31 -13.73
C ALA A 410 0.95 0.03 -13.49
N LEU A 411 1.28 0.77 -12.43
CA LEU A 411 2.66 1.12 -12.10
C LEU A 411 3.51 -0.12 -11.81
N ALA A 412 2.96 -1.11 -11.10
CA ALA A 412 3.63 -2.40 -10.91
C ALA A 412 3.93 -3.08 -12.25
N ALA A 413 3.02 -3.01 -13.22
CA ALA A 413 3.21 -3.61 -14.53
C ALA A 413 4.34 -2.94 -15.33
N PHE A 414 4.39 -1.60 -15.35
CA PHE A 414 5.46 -0.86 -16.03
C PHE A 414 6.83 -1.04 -15.38
N LYS A 415 6.86 -1.15 -14.06
CA LYS A 415 8.10 -1.33 -13.30
C LYS A 415 8.80 -2.65 -13.66
N TYR A 416 8.01 -3.67 -13.98
CA TYR A 416 8.48 -5.03 -14.24
C TYR A 416 8.29 -5.51 -15.68
N ASP A 417 8.05 -4.57 -16.61
CA ASP A 417 7.92 -4.83 -18.04
C ASP A 417 6.85 -5.90 -18.39
N THR A 418 5.72 -5.90 -17.68
CA THR A 418 4.54 -6.75 -17.95
C THR A 418 3.41 -5.96 -18.62
N ASP A 419 2.37 -6.62 -19.16
CA ASP A 419 1.26 -5.92 -19.83
C ASP A 419 0.35 -5.16 -18.82
N PRO A 420 0.30 -3.82 -18.87
CA PRO A 420 -0.56 -3.04 -17.97
C PRO A 420 -2.07 -3.26 -18.21
N PHE A 421 -2.50 -3.65 -19.42
CA PHE A 421 -3.91 -3.98 -19.70
C PHE A 421 -4.32 -5.27 -19.00
N GLU A 422 -3.43 -6.26 -19.00
CA GLU A 422 -3.67 -7.45 -18.20
C GLU A 422 -3.76 -7.04 -16.73
N SER A 423 -2.80 -6.29 -16.19
CA SER A 423 -2.74 -5.94 -14.75
C SER A 423 -4.05 -5.38 -14.14
N ILE A 424 -4.84 -4.63 -14.92
CA ILE A 424 -6.10 -4.00 -14.49
C ILE A 424 -7.38 -4.81 -14.79
N THR A 425 -7.26 -5.96 -15.46
CA THR A 425 -8.38 -6.83 -15.87
C THR A 425 -8.44 -8.11 -15.03
N THR A 426 -9.63 -8.60 -14.69
CA THR A 426 -9.78 -9.70 -13.70
C THR A 426 -10.83 -10.77 -14.03
N GLU A 427 -11.82 -10.49 -14.88
CA GLU A 427 -12.92 -11.45 -15.13
C GLU A 427 -12.45 -12.80 -15.69
N GLU A 428 -11.64 -12.79 -16.75
CA GLU A 428 -11.11 -14.04 -17.35
C GLU A 428 -10.13 -14.77 -16.42
N LEU A 429 -9.39 -14.01 -15.59
CA LEU A 429 -8.49 -14.56 -14.59
C LEU A 429 -9.27 -15.36 -13.53
N ILE A 430 -10.31 -14.76 -12.95
CA ILE A 430 -11.17 -15.40 -11.93
C ILE A 430 -11.81 -16.67 -12.49
N LYS A 431 -12.31 -16.63 -13.73
CA LYS A 431 -12.93 -17.79 -14.39
C LYS A 431 -11.94 -18.94 -14.57
N LYS A 432 -10.72 -18.65 -15.05
CA LYS A 432 -9.66 -19.66 -15.24
C LYS A 432 -9.23 -20.29 -13.91
N ILE A 433 -8.99 -19.47 -12.89
CA ILE A 433 -8.58 -19.95 -11.56
C ILE A 433 -9.67 -20.83 -10.96
N ARG A 434 -10.94 -20.42 -11.04
CA ARG A 434 -12.07 -21.19 -10.52
C ARG A 434 -12.17 -22.56 -11.19
N ASP A 435 -12.02 -22.66 -12.50
CA ASP A 435 -12.01 -23.96 -13.20
C ASP A 435 -10.83 -24.82 -12.74
N LYS A 436 -9.61 -24.26 -12.76
CA LYS A 436 -8.38 -24.95 -12.35
C LYS A 436 -8.42 -25.47 -10.91
N ALA A 437 -8.88 -24.63 -9.98
CA ALA A 437 -8.98 -24.97 -8.57
C ALA A 437 -9.99 -26.11 -8.32
N LEU A 438 -11.18 -26.05 -8.94
CA LEU A 438 -12.27 -26.99 -8.66
C LEU A 438 -12.18 -28.31 -9.44
N ASN A 439 -11.61 -28.29 -10.65
CA ASN A 439 -11.65 -29.42 -11.58
C ASN A 439 -10.29 -30.09 -11.80
N HIS A 440 -9.18 -29.43 -11.47
CA HIS A 440 -7.84 -29.89 -11.87
C HIS A 440 -6.82 -30.02 -10.73
N HIS A 441 -7.27 -29.93 -9.47
CA HIS A 441 -6.41 -29.96 -8.27
C HIS A 441 -5.23 -28.99 -8.36
N TYR A 442 -5.49 -27.79 -8.88
CA TYR A 442 -4.43 -26.84 -9.21
C TYR A 442 -3.76 -26.26 -7.95
N PHE A 443 -4.53 -25.97 -6.91
CA PHE A 443 -3.98 -25.43 -5.66
C PHE A 443 -3.07 -26.42 -4.96
N GLU A 444 -3.45 -27.71 -4.90
CA GLU A 444 -2.61 -28.76 -4.33
C GLU A 444 -1.30 -28.92 -5.10
N LYS A 445 -1.33 -28.80 -6.44
CA LYS A 445 -0.12 -28.83 -7.28
C LYS A 445 0.80 -27.65 -6.98
N LEU A 446 0.26 -26.44 -6.79
CA LEU A 446 1.05 -25.26 -6.43
C LEU A 446 1.65 -25.38 -5.03
N ILE A 447 0.86 -25.81 -4.03
CA ILE A 447 1.34 -26.05 -2.66
C ILE A 447 2.48 -27.07 -2.69
N LYS A 448 2.29 -28.19 -3.41
CA LYS A 448 3.32 -29.23 -3.55
C LYS A 448 4.60 -28.68 -4.17
N ALA A 449 4.51 -28.04 -5.33
CA ALA A 449 5.68 -27.62 -6.08
C ALA A 449 6.48 -26.50 -5.38
N TYR A 450 5.80 -25.54 -4.75
CA TYR A 450 6.45 -24.31 -4.29
C TYR A 450 6.60 -24.19 -2.78
N LEU A 451 5.77 -24.88 -1.99
CA LEU A 451 5.83 -24.81 -0.52
C LEU A 451 6.35 -26.09 0.12
N LEU A 452 6.11 -27.25 -0.50
CA LEU A 452 6.53 -28.56 0.03
C LEU A 452 7.86 -29.03 -0.56
N GLU A 453 7.97 -29.08 -1.89
CA GLU A 453 9.13 -29.64 -2.59
C GLU A 453 10.23 -28.61 -2.85
N ASN A 454 9.99 -27.33 -2.57
CA ASN A 454 10.96 -26.26 -2.79
C ASN A 454 11.96 -26.17 -1.62
N PRO A 455 13.25 -26.54 -1.81
CA PRO A 455 14.25 -26.49 -0.74
C PRO A 455 14.70 -25.05 -0.43
N ALA A 456 14.47 -24.10 -1.34
CA ALA A 456 14.95 -22.72 -1.28
C ALA A 456 14.10 -21.84 -0.34
N THR A 457 14.22 -22.10 0.97
CA THR A 457 13.50 -21.38 2.03
C THR A 457 14.43 -20.58 2.92
N VAL A 458 13.93 -19.49 3.49
CA VAL A 458 14.63 -18.75 4.56
C VAL A 458 13.86 -18.93 5.85
N THR A 459 14.52 -19.44 6.88
CA THR A 459 13.98 -19.47 8.25
C THR A 459 14.63 -18.38 9.08
N VAL A 460 13.84 -17.54 9.73
CA VAL A 460 14.31 -16.49 10.64
C VAL A 460 13.86 -16.80 12.05
N SER A 461 14.80 -16.79 13.00
CA SER A 461 14.50 -16.76 14.43
C SER A 461 14.86 -15.39 15.01
N LEU A 462 13.86 -14.65 15.47
CA LEU A 462 14.02 -13.30 16.02
C LEU A 462 13.68 -13.30 17.52
N GLN A 463 14.71 -13.17 18.36
CA GLN A 463 14.61 -13.34 19.81
C GLN A 463 14.52 -11.98 20.54
N PRO A 464 13.73 -11.83 21.60
CA PRO A 464 13.76 -10.62 22.42
C PRO A 464 15.11 -10.48 23.15
N ASP A 465 15.77 -9.33 23.02
CA ASP A 465 17.00 -8.97 23.74
C ASP A 465 16.78 -7.68 24.55
N PRO A 466 16.65 -7.77 25.89
CA PRO A 466 16.50 -6.60 26.76
C PRO A 466 17.70 -5.64 26.73
N GLU A 467 18.89 -6.11 26.33
CA GLU A 467 20.10 -5.30 26.25
C GLU A 467 20.29 -4.66 24.88
N LYS A 468 19.56 -5.10 23.83
CA LYS A 468 19.71 -4.56 22.47
C LYS A 468 19.47 -3.06 22.38
N PRO A 469 18.43 -2.46 23.00
CA PRO A 469 18.24 -1.00 22.96
C PRO A 469 19.45 -0.24 23.52
N LYS A 470 20.00 -0.71 24.63
CA LYS A 470 21.18 -0.12 25.27
C LYS A 470 22.43 -0.28 24.40
N LYS A 471 22.66 -1.47 23.82
CA LYS A 471 23.79 -1.71 22.90
C LYS A 471 23.72 -0.80 21.67
N THR A 472 22.53 -0.67 21.07
CA THR A 472 22.32 0.21 19.91
C THR A 472 22.59 1.67 20.26
N ALA A 473 22.05 2.15 21.39
CA ALA A 473 22.29 3.52 21.86
C ALA A 473 23.78 3.77 22.15
N SER A 474 24.49 2.84 22.80
CA SER A 474 25.93 2.97 23.05
C SER A 474 26.75 2.94 21.77
N ALA A 475 26.40 2.11 20.78
CA ALA A 475 27.10 2.08 19.49
C ALA A 475 26.91 3.40 18.71
N GLU A 476 25.72 4.01 18.78
CA GLU A 476 25.44 5.34 18.23
C GLU A 476 26.26 6.42 18.94
N GLU A 477 26.27 6.41 20.28
CA GLU A 477 27.05 7.35 21.10
C GLU A 477 28.56 7.22 20.83
N GLU A 478 29.08 6.01 20.66
CA GLU A 478 30.49 5.77 20.27
C GLU A 478 30.81 6.31 18.87
N LYS A 479 29.89 6.21 17.91
CA LYS A 479 30.08 6.83 16.57
C LYS A 479 30.13 8.36 16.69
N LEU A 480 29.18 8.95 17.42
CA LEU A 480 29.10 10.39 17.65
C LEU A 480 30.35 10.91 18.40
N ASN A 481 30.76 10.26 19.48
CA ASN A 481 31.95 10.63 20.27
C ASN A 481 33.24 10.53 19.45
N ARG A 482 33.38 9.51 18.58
CA ARG A 482 34.53 9.39 17.68
C ARG A 482 34.58 10.52 16.66
N TYR A 483 33.43 10.86 16.07
CA TYR A 483 33.34 11.99 15.15
C TYR A 483 33.63 13.30 15.88
N GLU A 484 33.02 13.54 17.03
CA GLU A 484 33.24 14.74 17.82
C GLU A 484 34.71 14.91 18.26
N SER A 485 35.39 13.80 18.61
CA SER A 485 36.81 13.81 18.98
C SER A 485 37.75 14.08 17.81
N SER A 486 37.28 13.92 16.57
CA SER A 486 38.04 14.25 15.36
C SER A 486 37.96 15.73 14.96
N LEU A 487 37.07 16.49 15.62
CA LEU A 487 36.85 17.91 15.35
C LEU A 487 37.72 18.80 16.24
N ASP A 488 38.27 19.86 15.66
CA ASP A 488 38.85 20.96 16.42
C ASP A 488 37.77 21.93 16.97
N ASP A 489 38.19 22.87 17.84
CA ASP A 489 37.27 23.83 18.47
C ASP A 489 36.53 24.72 17.43
N GLN A 490 37.17 25.01 16.29
CA GLN A 490 36.55 25.81 15.24
C GLN A 490 35.46 25.00 14.52
N GLN A 491 35.75 23.75 14.15
CA GLN A 491 34.80 22.86 13.51
C GLN A 491 33.59 22.56 14.42
N LYS A 492 33.81 22.39 15.73
CA LYS A 492 32.72 22.26 16.71
C LYS A 492 31.87 23.53 16.76
N GLN A 493 32.50 24.70 16.78
CA GLN A 493 31.78 25.97 16.76
C GLN A 493 30.99 26.17 15.46
N ASP A 494 31.52 25.70 14.33
CA ASP A 494 30.83 25.73 13.03
C ASP A 494 29.58 24.83 13.04
N LEU A 495 29.64 23.64 13.67
CA LEU A 495 28.46 22.77 13.86
C LEU A 495 27.37 23.44 14.72
N VAL A 496 27.77 24.10 15.82
CA VAL A 496 26.84 24.86 16.66
C VAL A 496 26.18 25.98 15.85
N ASN A 497 26.96 26.70 15.06
CA ASN A 497 26.43 27.78 14.22
C ASN A 497 25.48 27.23 13.15
N ARG A 498 25.83 26.12 12.50
CA ARG A 498 24.97 25.46 11.51
C ARG A 498 23.67 24.94 12.13
N THR A 499 23.73 24.36 13.32
CA THR A 499 22.53 23.91 14.05
C THR A 499 21.57 25.08 14.31
N ARG A 500 22.09 26.23 14.76
CA ARG A 500 21.28 27.43 14.97
C ARG A 500 20.68 27.97 13.68
N GLU A 501 21.47 28.01 12.60
CA GLU A 501 20.98 28.41 11.27
C GLU A 501 19.83 27.50 10.81
N LEU A 502 19.96 26.17 10.96
CA LEU A 502 18.90 25.23 10.62
C LEU A 502 17.62 25.45 11.43
N ILE A 503 17.74 25.67 12.74
CA ILE A 503 16.60 25.98 13.62
C ILE A 503 15.91 27.28 13.17
N GLU A 504 16.67 28.34 12.89
CA GLU A 504 16.13 29.61 12.40
C GLU A 504 15.42 29.44 11.05
N LEU A 505 16.01 28.68 10.13
CA LEU A 505 15.41 28.38 8.83
C LEU A 505 14.12 27.57 8.94
N GLN A 506 14.04 26.60 9.86
CA GLN A 506 12.82 25.83 10.13
C GLN A 506 11.70 26.68 10.72
N GLN A 507 12.05 27.64 11.58
CA GLN A 507 11.07 28.52 12.23
C GLN A 507 10.61 29.67 11.35
N SER A 508 11.36 29.99 10.29
CA SER A 508 10.99 31.08 9.39
C SER A 508 9.78 30.73 8.51
N SER A 509 8.79 31.62 8.51
CA SER A 509 7.60 31.49 7.67
C SER A 509 7.92 31.75 6.19
N ASN A 510 7.13 31.12 5.31
CA ASN A 510 7.08 31.50 3.90
C ASN A 510 6.66 32.97 3.74
N SER A 511 7.24 33.67 2.77
CA SER A 511 6.85 35.06 2.49
C SER A 511 5.52 35.09 1.73
N PRO A 512 4.70 36.16 1.87
CA PRO A 512 3.48 36.30 1.09
C PRO A 512 3.70 36.22 -0.41
N GLU A 513 4.84 36.71 -0.91
CA GLU A 513 5.20 36.70 -2.32
C GLU A 513 5.47 35.28 -2.84
N SER A 514 6.14 34.42 -2.07
CA SER A 514 6.37 33.02 -2.48
C SER A 514 5.08 32.21 -2.41
N LEU A 515 4.25 32.40 -1.38
CA LEU A 515 2.94 31.76 -1.26
C LEU A 515 1.98 32.15 -2.39
N ALA A 516 2.10 33.37 -2.91
CA ALA A 516 1.29 33.84 -4.04
C ALA A 516 1.65 33.17 -5.39
N LEU A 517 2.81 32.50 -5.48
CA LEU A 517 3.20 31.73 -6.65
C LEU A 517 2.48 30.37 -6.71
N LEU A 518 2.08 29.83 -5.56
CA LEU A 518 1.29 28.60 -5.54
C LEU A 518 -0.07 28.83 -6.20
N PRO A 519 -0.58 27.85 -6.96
CA PRO A 519 -1.89 27.97 -7.55
C PRO A 519 -2.97 27.89 -6.47
N HIS A 520 -3.98 28.76 -6.56
CA HIS A 520 -5.10 28.80 -5.63
C HIS A 520 -6.43 28.66 -6.37
N LEU A 521 -7.40 28.04 -5.70
CA LEU A 521 -8.78 28.07 -6.14
C LEU A 521 -9.44 29.39 -5.71
N SER A 522 -10.35 29.86 -6.54
CA SER A 522 -11.24 30.97 -6.25
C SER A 522 -12.63 30.44 -5.86
N LEU A 523 -13.46 31.29 -5.27
CA LEU A 523 -14.85 30.95 -4.97
C LEU A 523 -15.66 30.53 -6.20
N ASN A 524 -15.30 31.03 -7.39
CA ASN A 524 -15.96 30.68 -8.65
C ASN A 524 -15.61 29.26 -9.12
N ASP A 525 -14.54 28.67 -8.58
CA ASP A 525 -14.14 27.31 -8.88
C ASP A 525 -14.90 26.29 -8.00
N LEU A 526 -15.65 26.75 -6.99
CA LEU A 526 -16.44 25.90 -6.12
C LEU A 526 -17.82 25.63 -6.73
N PRO A 527 -18.31 24.37 -6.70
CA PRO A 527 -19.66 24.08 -7.12
C PRO A 527 -20.66 24.78 -6.21
N THR A 528 -21.63 25.49 -6.80
CA THR A 528 -22.70 26.18 -6.06
C THR A 528 -23.81 25.23 -5.59
N LYS A 529 -23.79 23.98 -6.08
CA LYS A 529 -24.73 22.92 -5.72
C LYS A 529 -23.95 21.66 -5.36
N VAL A 530 -24.37 21.00 -4.29
CA VAL A 530 -23.87 19.69 -3.91
C VAL A 530 -24.79 18.65 -4.55
N ASP A 531 -24.23 17.78 -5.40
CA ASP A 531 -24.96 16.65 -5.96
C ASP A 531 -25.09 15.56 -4.90
N PHE A 532 -26.21 15.56 -4.19
CA PHE A 532 -26.60 14.45 -3.34
C PHE A 532 -27.11 13.30 -4.19
N HIS A 533 -26.66 12.08 -3.86
CA HIS A 533 -27.23 10.88 -4.45
C HIS A 533 -28.75 10.87 -4.25
N THR A 534 -29.49 10.70 -5.34
CA THR A 534 -30.95 10.66 -5.30
C THR A 534 -31.39 9.22 -5.30
N VAL A 535 -32.19 8.85 -4.31
CA VAL A 535 -32.77 7.51 -4.19
C VAL A 535 -34.18 7.50 -4.72
N GLU A 536 -34.62 6.37 -5.28
CA GLU A 536 -36.01 6.17 -5.67
C GLU A 536 -36.79 5.57 -4.50
N PRO A 537 -37.66 6.33 -3.81
CA PRO A 537 -38.52 5.75 -2.80
C PRO A 537 -39.62 4.93 -3.48
N THR A 538 -39.71 3.67 -3.09
CA THR A 538 -40.75 2.74 -3.50
C THR A 538 -41.36 2.06 -2.28
N THR A 539 -42.34 1.20 -2.49
CA THR A 539 -42.94 0.39 -1.43
C THR A 539 -42.85 -1.08 -1.77
N MET A 540 -42.42 -1.88 -0.80
CA MET A 540 -42.37 -3.33 -0.91
C MET A 540 -42.94 -3.94 0.37
N PHE A 541 -43.89 -4.88 0.23
CA PHE A 541 -44.62 -5.48 1.35
C PHE A 541 -45.26 -4.48 2.34
N GLY A 542 -45.64 -3.28 1.86
CA GLY A 542 -46.22 -2.22 2.69
C GLY A 542 -45.21 -1.42 3.52
N HIS A 543 -43.90 -1.61 3.27
CA HIS A 543 -42.82 -0.87 3.90
C HIS A 543 -42.11 0.03 2.88
N ASP A 544 -41.55 1.14 3.37
CA ASP A 544 -40.71 2.04 2.58
C ASP A 544 -39.43 1.31 2.17
N LEU A 545 -39.14 1.31 0.87
CA LEU A 545 -37.91 0.79 0.30
C LEU A 545 -37.22 1.91 -0.46
N LEU A 546 -35.93 2.08 -0.23
CA LEU A 546 -35.11 3.02 -1.01
C LEU A 546 -34.29 2.20 -2.00
N VAL A 547 -34.49 2.45 -3.29
CA VAL A 547 -33.74 1.78 -4.35
C VAL A 547 -32.72 2.75 -4.93
N SER A 548 -31.48 2.27 -5.10
CA SER A 548 -30.41 2.97 -5.78
C SER A 548 -29.87 2.08 -6.90
N ASP A 549 -30.10 2.47 -8.15
CA ASP A 549 -29.47 1.83 -9.30
C ASP A 549 -28.10 2.46 -9.53
N LEU A 550 -27.03 1.71 -9.23
CA LEU A 550 -25.65 2.18 -9.22
C LEU A 550 -24.74 1.14 -9.90
N PRO A 551 -23.62 1.55 -10.51
CA PRO A 551 -22.65 0.65 -11.12
C PRO A 551 -21.82 -0.07 -10.04
N THR A 552 -22.40 -1.11 -9.42
CA THR A 552 -21.81 -1.83 -8.28
C THR A 552 -20.92 -3.01 -8.66
N ASN A 553 -20.45 -3.09 -9.92
CA ASN A 553 -19.63 -4.21 -10.44
C ASN A 553 -20.20 -5.60 -10.13
N ARG A 554 -21.53 -5.75 -10.27
CA ARG A 554 -22.27 -6.99 -9.97
C ARG A 554 -22.20 -7.37 -8.50
N ILE A 555 -22.36 -6.40 -7.61
CA ILE A 555 -22.60 -6.62 -6.19
C ILE A 555 -23.97 -6.03 -5.82
N SER A 556 -24.76 -6.81 -5.10
CA SER A 556 -26.02 -6.33 -4.51
C SER A 556 -25.78 -5.98 -3.05
N TYR A 557 -26.26 -4.81 -2.64
CA TYR A 557 -26.23 -4.33 -1.26
C TYR A 557 -27.67 -4.25 -0.73
N LEU A 558 -27.88 -4.73 0.49
CA LEU A 558 -29.16 -4.70 1.19
C LEU A 558 -28.94 -4.23 2.62
N ASP A 559 -29.61 -3.14 3.00
CA ASP A 559 -29.61 -2.62 4.36
C ASP A 559 -31.03 -2.69 4.94
N ILE A 560 -31.16 -3.34 6.08
CA ILE A 560 -32.42 -3.45 6.83
C ILE A 560 -32.31 -2.59 8.08
N GLY A 561 -33.08 -1.49 8.11
CA GLY A 561 -33.10 -0.56 9.24
C GLY A 561 -34.24 -0.87 10.21
N LEU A 562 -33.89 -1.17 11.46
CA LEU A 562 -34.84 -1.41 12.55
C LEU A 562 -34.86 -0.21 13.51
N ASP A 563 -35.99 0.50 13.55
CA ASP A 563 -36.20 1.60 14.51
C ASP A 563 -36.34 1.03 15.93
N PHE A 564 -35.37 1.35 16.79
CA PHE A 564 -35.36 0.95 18.20
C PHE A 564 -35.67 2.11 19.15
N SER A 565 -36.21 3.23 18.67
CA SER A 565 -36.53 4.42 19.47
C SER A 565 -37.55 4.17 20.59
N LYS A 566 -38.26 3.03 20.55
CA LYS A 566 -39.19 2.59 21.60
C LYS A 566 -38.58 1.57 22.58
N LEU A 567 -37.33 1.17 22.38
CA LEU A 567 -36.66 0.21 23.25
C LEU A 567 -36.39 0.84 24.63
N PRO A 568 -36.75 0.16 25.74
CA PRO A 568 -36.43 0.64 27.08
C PRO A 568 -34.91 0.84 27.27
N HIS A 569 -34.52 1.96 27.87
CA HIS A 569 -33.11 2.36 28.03
C HIS A 569 -32.21 1.29 28.65
N ARG A 570 -32.75 0.43 29.53
CA ARG A 570 -32.04 -0.68 30.17
C ARG A 570 -31.47 -1.71 29.19
N TYR A 571 -32.00 -1.80 27.98
CA TYR A 571 -31.53 -2.74 26.94
C TYR A 571 -30.53 -2.11 25.97
N LEU A 572 -30.32 -0.79 26.00
CA LEU A 572 -29.37 -0.13 25.11
C LEU A 572 -27.94 -0.70 25.22
N PRO A 573 -27.42 -1.03 26.43
CA PRO A 573 -26.09 -1.65 26.54
C PRO A 573 -25.99 -3.05 25.92
N LEU A 574 -27.12 -3.70 25.62
CA LEU A 574 -27.18 -5.04 25.04
C LEU A 574 -27.41 -5.02 23.53
N LEU A 575 -27.66 -3.86 22.92
CA LEU A 575 -28.01 -3.78 21.49
C LEU A 575 -26.86 -4.23 20.60
N ASP A 576 -25.63 -3.83 20.93
CA ASP A 576 -24.46 -4.22 20.15
C ASP A 576 -24.20 -5.72 20.24
N LEU A 577 -24.30 -6.27 21.47
CA LEU A 577 -24.25 -7.71 21.70
C LEU A 577 -25.35 -8.45 20.94
N PHE A 578 -26.57 -7.90 20.92
CA PHE A 578 -27.67 -8.48 20.14
C PHE A 578 -27.34 -8.51 18.64
N GLY A 579 -26.79 -7.41 18.10
CA GLY A 579 -26.32 -7.34 16.73
C GLY A 579 -25.28 -8.41 16.40
N ALA A 580 -24.24 -8.56 17.23
CA ALA A 580 -23.22 -9.59 17.04
C ALA A 580 -23.81 -11.01 17.12
N VAL A 581 -24.77 -11.24 18.03
CA VAL A 581 -25.42 -12.55 18.16
C VAL A 581 -26.16 -12.94 16.87
N ILE A 582 -26.91 -12.02 16.27
CA ILE A 582 -27.69 -12.31 15.05
C ILE A 582 -26.83 -12.46 13.79
N THR A 583 -25.62 -11.90 13.77
CA THR A 583 -24.72 -11.94 12.61
C THR A 583 -23.58 -12.98 12.73
N GLU A 584 -23.34 -13.58 13.90
CA GLU A 584 -22.17 -14.45 14.10
C GLU A 584 -22.46 -15.80 14.79
N ILE A 585 -23.43 -15.88 15.71
CA ILE A 585 -23.57 -17.04 16.62
C ILE A 585 -24.38 -18.19 16.00
N GLY A 586 -25.07 -17.93 14.89
CA GLY A 586 -25.88 -18.90 14.17
C GLY A 586 -27.37 -18.87 14.50
N THR A 587 -28.08 -19.92 14.10
CA THR A 587 -29.55 -20.03 14.16
C THR A 587 -29.98 -21.36 14.76
N GLU A 588 -31.29 -21.56 14.93
CA GLU A 588 -31.83 -22.87 15.34
C GLU A 588 -31.52 -23.99 14.32
N LYS A 589 -31.26 -23.64 13.05
CA LYS A 589 -30.97 -24.58 11.97
C LYS A 589 -29.47 -24.79 11.75
N LEU A 590 -28.65 -23.80 12.09
CA LEU A 590 -27.21 -23.77 11.82
C LEU A 590 -26.47 -23.39 13.09
N ASN A 591 -25.57 -24.27 13.56
CA ASN A 591 -24.65 -23.87 14.64
C ASN A 591 -23.68 -22.77 14.15
N TYR A 592 -22.96 -22.13 15.08
CA TYR A 592 -22.06 -21.01 14.77
C TYR A 592 -21.04 -21.32 13.65
N MET A 593 -20.47 -22.53 13.62
CA MET A 593 -19.50 -22.92 12.58
C MET A 593 -20.17 -23.07 11.21
N GLN A 594 -21.33 -23.70 11.17
CA GLN A 594 -22.10 -23.88 9.93
C GLN A 594 -22.61 -22.55 9.41
N PHE A 595 -23.07 -21.67 10.29
CA PHE A 595 -23.53 -20.33 9.95
C PHE A 595 -22.40 -19.47 9.40
N ALA A 596 -21.27 -19.39 10.10
CA ALA A 596 -20.08 -18.66 9.63
C ALA A 596 -19.61 -19.16 8.25
N LYS A 597 -19.65 -20.48 8.03
CA LYS A 597 -19.34 -21.08 6.72
C LYS A 597 -20.31 -20.64 5.63
N GLN A 598 -21.63 -20.60 5.91
CA GLN A 598 -22.62 -20.12 4.95
C GLN A 598 -22.42 -18.63 4.66
N VAL A 599 -22.28 -17.79 5.68
CA VAL A 599 -22.01 -16.35 5.53
C VAL A 599 -20.79 -16.12 4.64
N ALA A 600 -19.68 -16.83 4.88
CA ALA A 600 -18.46 -16.71 4.09
C ALA A 600 -18.61 -17.23 2.64
N THR A 601 -19.56 -18.14 2.40
CA THR A 601 -19.77 -18.73 1.08
C THR A 601 -20.69 -17.89 0.20
N CYS A 602 -21.83 -17.44 0.75
CA CYS A 602 -22.90 -16.78 -0.02
C CYS A 602 -22.90 -15.25 0.08
N THR A 603 -22.17 -14.68 1.03
CA THR A 603 -22.12 -13.22 1.24
C THR A 603 -20.69 -12.71 1.06
N GLY A 604 -20.55 -11.42 0.74
CA GLY A 604 -19.30 -10.68 0.94
C GLY A 604 -19.18 -10.06 2.33
N GLY A 605 -20.23 -10.18 3.15
CA GLY A 605 -20.32 -9.66 4.50
C GLY A 605 -21.76 -9.58 4.97
N LEU A 606 -21.97 -9.98 6.22
CA LEU A 606 -23.20 -9.78 7.00
C LEU A 606 -22.80 -9.07 8.29
N SER A 607 -23.27 -7.86 8.50
CA SER A 607 -22.85 -7.03 9.63
C SER A 607 -24.02 -6.26 10.25
N HIS A 608 -23.79 -5.74 11.45
CA HIS A 608 -24.71 -4.83 12.12
C HIS A 608 -24.03 -3.49 12.43
N ALA A 609 -24.83 -2.43 12.52
CA ALA A 609 -24.39 -1.13 13.01
C ALA A 609 -25.51 -0.41 13.75
N ILE A 610 -25.18 0.34 14.80
CA ILE A 610 -26.14 1.12 15.57
C ILE A 610 -25.87 2.60 15.31
N ASN A 611 -26.83 3.25 14.65
CA ASN A 611 -26.69 4.65 14.27
C ASN A 611 -27.82 5.50 14.85
N THR A 612 -27.47 6.70 15.28
CA THR A 612 -28.42 7.72 15.71
C THR A 612 -28.40 8.89 14.72
N TYR A 613 -29.57 9.24 14.19
CA TYR A 613 -29.74 10.30 13.22
C TYR A 613 -30.55 11.43 13.83
N ALA A 614 -30.02 12.65 13.81
CA ALA A 614 -30.77 13.85 14.18
C ALA A 614 -31.31 14.53 12.93
N ARG A 615 -32.56 14.99 12.97
CA ARG A 615 -33.12 15.77 11.86
C ARG A 615 -32.45 17.14 11.80
N TYR A 616 -31.91 17.54 10.65
CA TYR A 616 -31.21 18.82 10.48
C TYR A 616 -32.03 20.03 10.98
N SER A 617 -33.33 20.08 10.67
CA SER A 617 -34.22 21.17 11.09
C SER A 617 -34.65 21.10 12.57
N ASN A 618 -34.46 19.97 13.23
CA ASN A 618 -34.78 19.78 14.65
C ASN A 618 -33.82 18.77 15.30
N PRO A 619 -32.65 19.21 15.78
CA PRO A 619 -31.65 18.31 16.35
C PRO A 619 -32.10 17.50 17.58
N LYS A 620 -33.22 17.88 18.20
CA LYS A 620 -33.84 17.13 19.31
C LYS A 620 -34.69 15.95 18.85
N ASP A 621 -35.07 15.92 17.58
CA ASP A 621 -35.75 14.79 16.94
C ASP A 621 -34.68 13.79 16.48
N VAL A 622 -34.45 12.79 17.32
CA VAL A 622 -33.46 11.73 17.10
C VAL A 622 -34.17 10.45 16.71
N ARG A 623 -33.69 9.80 15.64
CA ARG A 623 -34.05 8.44 15.27
C ARG A 623 -32.90 7.51 15.55
N CYS A 624 -33.19 6.39 16.19
CA CYS A 624 -32.20 5.38 16.53
C CYS A 624 -32.48 4.13 15.70
N ILE A 625 -31.55 3.76 14.82
CA ILE A 625 -31.72 2.66 13.87
C ILE A 625 -30.60 1.64 14.07
N LEU A 626 -31.00 0.37 14.22
CA LEU A 626 -30.11 -0.79 14.11
C LEU A 626 -30.14 -1.21 12.64
N TRP A 627 -29.01 -1.10 11.97
CA TRP A 627 -28.82 -1.56 10.61
C TRP A 627 -28.32 -3.00 10.62
N ILE A 628 -28.90 -3.83 9.77
CA ILE A 628 -28.37 -5.13 9.38
C ILE A 628 -28.03 -5.01 7.91
N SER A 629 -26.76 -5.16 7.57
CA SER A 629 -26.21 -4.93 6.24
C SER A 629 -25.74 -6.23 5.64
N LEU A 630 -26.17 -6.48 4.41
CA LEU A 630 -25.82 -7.65 3.62
C LEU A 630 -25.26 -7.19 2.28
N LYS A 631 -24.19 -7.85 1.83
CA LYS A 631 -23.66 -7.69 0.47
C LYS A 631 -23.40 -9.05 -0.14
N ALA A 632 -23.77 -9.24 -1.40
CA ALA A 632 -23.67 -10.54 -2.08
C ALA A 632 -23.45 -10.41 -3.59
N LEU A 633 -22.84 -11.44 -4.18
CA LEU A 633 -22.83 -11.61 -5.63
C LEU A 633 -24.23 -12.03 -6.11
N PRO A 634 -24.69 -11.64 -7.31
CA PRO A 634 -26.01 -11.94 -7.84
C PRO A 634 -26.38 -13.43 -7.79
N LYS A 635 -25.40 -14.32 -8.04
CA LYS A 635 -25.60 -15.77 -8.01
C LYS A 635 -25.93 -16.34 -6.62
N TYR A 636 -25.62 -15.59 -5.56
CA TYR A 636 -25.84 -15.99 -4.16
C TYR A 636 -26.90 -15.16 -3.45
N LEU A 637 -27.52 -14.19 -4.12
CA LEU A 637 -28.41 -13.23 -3.48
C LEU A 637 -29.59 -13.91 -2.75
N GLU A 638 -30.24 -14.89 -3.38
CA GLU A 638 -31.35 -15.63 -2.74
C GLU A 638 -30.87 -16.39 -1.50
N GLN A 639 -29.75 -17.10 -1.59
CA GLN A 639 -29.16 -17.82 -0.47
C GLN A 639 -28.72 -16.89 0.67
N ALA A 640 -28.26 -15.70 0.34
CA ALA A 640 -27.83 -14.69 1.28
C ALA A 640 -29.02 -14.01 2.00
N ILE A 641 -30.18 -13.91 1.35
CA ILE A 641 -31.43 -13.41 1.94
C ILE A 641 -32.12 -14.47 2.81
N ASP A 642 -32.03 -15.74 2.42
CA ASP A 642 -32.59 -16.88 3.18
C ASP A 642 -31.84 -17.13 4.50
N LEU A 643 -30.55 -16.76 4.55
CA LEU A 643 -29.67 -16.86 5.71
C LEU A 643 -30.01 -15.79 6.75
#